data_AF-A0A955IVA0-F1
#
_entry.id   AF-A0A955IVA0-F1
#
_cell.length_a   1.000
_cell.length_b   1.000
_cell.length_c   1.000
_cell.angle_alpha   90.00
_cell.angle_beta   90.00
_cell.angle_gamma   90.00
#
_symmetry.space_group_name_H-M   'P 1'
#
loop_
_entity.id
_entity.type
_entity.pdbx_description
1 polymer ?
#
loop_
_entity_poly.entity_id
_entity_poly.type
_entity_poly.pdbx_seq_one_letter_code
_entity_poly.pdbx_strand_id
1 'polypeptide(L)'
;MGTYSASLIPDPDGTLAANSDSKTPTQKATKTYVDAKLTNPANLNGIGFRPSGLGSWFSKFDSASAATPVDVVLITDSIWDLGTNATNPSPSQLLHRQLNALKSVQYADTGSLPDPVHAQSTNTQGTIASTASLGWQGSTLTDTQTLSHTATATGFSIAYRTEPGFGSMTIRDGAGGTILATINCSATAKSGNIWNSGALSDGSHTLHITSSGTTCPEIIYPTRNTRVRVWPCGLAGSQTSQYVSTPAAALDLINTFNSANTLGLVLVCTGTNDDGNYSTSMPSLISSINSITSANIAVWFPYISSAFPQSEHDAALSTFLGLNVGVKINAATVMDRVTLFTQDGVHPTESGKNMITTHLTSVIGGDPIGSALRAAVDKNTGKGTVSASYHEYGITLHGDTALMRASSGTLVAGSPSSILSSTPDGIVWAGARRVVNTQTGTSLSIALADQAKLITRNNASASTQIWPSDATAPIPNGTIIDTANIGTGSVTHSAGSGATVTGTTTQLTGTITRAVKTSNNTWFLGNVNSSDILIDEDNMISDTATRAPTQQSTKAYVDNQTATKAPINNPTFTGTITGNLIGEVDKSNGASGSVKITTFFGYPGITLHNNASDANSAMAVIPSGLANSLGYGTNAILTFGAGGASAVDTAIARTAASEITFYGTSSSNKSKVAVAEPTSSSHATTKTYVDSRNHQLVAKESGQYYSMSGLTTSSTLLSMTASGVLTSIPVFLQAGSYDRIAVVTTVAADSTWRFGVYPSDTSSGIPDGQTLILDCGTIDMNQTAGMLTATISLTIPSTGIYWIAGLVDSYTATPTAHGWTSTSGTAQTPLLGAPVGNSAATAARHAIGRTATGVTTGSMPTTYPTSSSWTHSAPRYFVRAT
;
A
#
# COMPACT_ATOMS: atom_id res chain seq x y z
N MET A 1 62.58 -15.83 5.52
CA MET A 1 61.41 -14.95 5.30
C MET A 1 61.77 -14.03 4.15
N GLY A 2 61.09 -14.14 3.01
CA GLY A 2 61.39 -13.34 1.82
C GLY A 2 61.03 -11.88 2.05
N THR A 3 62.01 -10.99 1.94
CA THR A 3 61.79 -9.54 1.93
C THR A 3 61.16 -9.16 0.59
N TYR A 4 59.83 -9.05 0.57
CA TYR A 4 59.11 -8.45 -0.54
C TYR A 4 59.39 -6.95 -0.54
N SER A 5 60.07 -6.46 -1.57
CA SER A 5 60.07 -5.03 -1.91
C SER A 5 58.64 -4.63 -2.29
N ALA A 6 57.87 -4.16 -1.32
CA ALA A 6 56.58 -3.53 -1.59
C ALA A 6 56.84 -2.18 -2.25
N SER A 7 56.99 -2.18 -3.58
CA SER A 7 56.62 -0.98 -4.34
C SER A 7 55.15 -0.73 -4.02
N LEU A 8 54.79 0.50 -3.66
CA LEU A 8 53.40 0.93 -3.73
C LEU A 8 52.95 0.60 -5.17
N ILE A 9 52.07 -0.38 -5.34
CA ILE A 9 51.46 -0.66 -6.65
C ILE A 9 50.12 0.07 -6.60
N PRO A 10 50.00 1.26 -7.21
CA PRO A 10 48.72 1.91 -7.35
C PRO A 10 47.82 0.99 -8.17
N ASP A 11 46.63 0.74 -7.67
CA ASP A 11 45.62 -0.02 -8.39
C ASP A 11 44.51 0.91 -8.89
N PRO A 12 44.35 1.07 -10.22
CA PRO A 12 43.25 1.82 -10.81
C PRO A 12 41.93 1.04 -10.87
N ASP A 13 41.90 -0.23 -10.47
CA ASP A 13 40.70 -1.06 -10.46
C ASP A 13 39.65 -0.53 -9.46
N GLY A 14 38.60 0.09 -9.97
CA GLY A 14 37.48 0.62 -9.19
C GLY A 14 36.59 -0.43 -8.53
N THR A 15 36.80 -1.73 -8.81
CA THR A 15 36.09 -2.81 -8.12
C THR A 15 36.81 -3.31 -6.87
N LEU A 16 38.08 -2.91 -6.70
CA LEU A 16 38.98 -3.41 -5.64
C LEU A 16 39.00 -4.95 -5.59
N ALA A 17 38.90 -5.62 -6.74
CA ALA A 17 38.71 -7.07 -6.79
C ALA A 17 39.91 -7.87 -6.27
N ALA A 18 41.11 -7.29 -6.33
CA ALA A 18 42.31 -7.94 -5.82
C ALA A 18 42.33 -8.06 -4.29
N ASN A 19 41.56 -7.24 -3.57
CA ASN A 19 41.42 -7.27 -2.11
C ASN A 19 42.77 -7.40 -1.38
N SER A 20 43.76 -6.61 -1.80
CA SER A 20 45.17 -6.84 -1.50
C SER A 20 45.74 -5.88 -0.45
N ASP A 21 46.52 -6.43 0.48
CA ASP A 21 47.24 -5.69 1.53
C ASP A 21 48.51 -5.01 1.00
N SER A 22 48.93 -5.36 -0.22
CA SER A 22 50.12 -4.82 -0.87
C SER A 22 49.81 -3.76 -1.95
N LYS A 23 48.54 -3.46 -2.18
CA LYS A 23 48.08 -2.49 -3.19
C LYS A 23 47.43 -1.27 -2.54
N THR A 24 47.69 -0.10 -3.10
CA THR A 24 46.97 1.13 -2.74
C THR A 24 45.96 1.47 -3.82
N PRO A 25 44.67 1.66 -3.48
CA PRO A 25 43.71 2.13 -4.45
C PRO A 25 44.06 3.56 -4.87
N THR A 26 43.98 3.83 -6.18
CA THR A 26 44.05 5.22 -6.67
C THR A 26 42.83 6.01 -6.19
N GLN A 27 42.90 7.35 -6.15
CA GLN A 27 41.73 8.19 -5.84
C GLN A 27 40.53 7.85 -6.74
N LYS A 28 40.78 7.56 -8.02
CA LYS A 28 39.74 7.12 -8.95
C LYS A 28 39.14 5.79 -8.52
N ALA A 29 39.97 4.80 -8.20
CA ALA A 29 39.51 3.48 -7.75
C ALA A 29 38.70 3.56 -6.44
N THR A 30 39.17 4.31 -5.44
CA THR A 30 38.44 4.55 -4.19
C THR A 30 37.10 5.22 -4.47
N LYS A 31 37.07 6.27 -5.29
CA LYS A 31 35.84 6.96 -5.66
C LYS A 31 34.86 6.01 -6.37
N THR A 32 35.32 5.25 -7.36
CA THR A 32 34.49 4.28 -8.08
C THR A 32 33.93 3.21 -7.15
N TYR A 33 34.73 2.67 -6.23
CA TYR A 33 34.28 1.64 -5.28
C TYR A 33 33.26 2.20 -4.29
N VAL A 34 33.53 3.38 -3.72
CA VAL A 34 32.62 4.09 -2.81
C VAL A 34 31.32 4.45 -3.51
N ASP A 35 31.40 5.01 -4.72
CA ASP A 35 30.25 5.37 -5.54
C ASP A 35 29.40 4.12 -5.80
N ALA A 36 30.00 2.99 -6.19
CA ALA A 36 29.31 1.72 -6.45
C ALA A 36 28.62 1.14 -5.20
N LYS A 37 29.14 1.40 -3.99
CA LYS A 37 28.53 0.94 -2.72
C LYS A 37 27.46 1.90 -2.20
N LEU A 38 27.56 3.18 -2.51
CA LEU A 38 26.54 4.19 -2.22
C LEU A 38 25.44 4.27 -3.28
N THR A 39 25.67 3.72 -4.48
CA THR A 39 24.62 3.60 -5.49
C THR A 39 23.73 2.41 -5.19
N ASN A 40 22.46 2.71 -4.89
CA ASN A 40 21.37 1.90 -5.43
C ASN A 40 21.63 1.72 -6.95
N PRO A 41 21.38 0.58 -7.62
CA PRO A 41 21.77 0.32 -9.01
C PRO A 41 21.20 1.27 -10.09
N ALA A 42 20.65 2.43 -9.70
CA ALA A 42 20.44 3.58 -10.56
C ALA A 42 21.79 4.27 -10.84
N ASN A 43 22.54 3.72 -11.80
CA ASN A 43 23.81 4.21 -12.30
C ASN A 43 23.90 5.75 -12.45
N LEU A 44 24.99 6.28 -11.91
CA LEU A 44 25.55 7.62 -12.12
C LEU A 44 26.09 7.81 -13.55
N ASN A 45 25.22 7.81 -14.57
CA ASN A 45 25.57 8.21 -15.95
C ASN A 45 24.52 9.15 -16.60
N GLY A 46 23.83 9.93 -15.78
CA GLY A 46 22.78 10.85 -16.21
C GLY A 46 21.61 10.70 -15.28
N ILE A 47 21.15 11.81 -14.71
CA ILE A 47 20.11 11.86 -13.70
C ILE A 47 18.89 11.07 -14.19
N GLY A 48 18.68 9.87 -13.65
CA GLY A 48 17.55 9.04 -14.00
C GLY A 48 16.28 9.63 -13.38
N PHE A 49 15.66 10.60 -14.04
CA PHE A 49 14.29 11.05 -13.76
C PHE A 49 13.26 9.99 -14.23
N ARG A 50 13.58 8.71 -14.04
CA ARG A 50 12.74 7.60 -14.47
C ARG A 50 11.56 7.47 -13.50
N PRO A 51 10.32 7.59 -13.99
CA PRO A 51 9.16 7.40 -13.13
C PRO A 51 9.08 5.95 -12.63
N SER A 52 8.75 5.78 -11.35
CA SER A 52 8.69 4.47 -10.67
C SER A 52 7.65 3.52 -11.29
N GLY A 53 6.62 4.04 -11.96
CA GLY A 53 5.57 3.24 -12.59
C GLY A 53 5.91 2.59 -13.94
N LEU A 54 7.13 2.78 -14.47
CA LEU A 54 7.57 2.18 -15.74
C LEU A 54 8.75 1.19 -15.57
N GLY A 55 8.90 0.56 -14.41
CA GLY A 55 10.05 -0.31 -14.11
C GLY A 55 10.25 -1.47 -15.10
N SER A 56 9.19 -2.20 -15.44
CA SER A 56 9.30 -3.31 -16.41
C SER A 56 9.54 -2.84 -17.85
N TRP A 57 9.00 -1.67 -18.21
CA TRP A 57 9.32 -1.02 -19.48
C TRP A 57 10.79 -0.67 -19.55
N PHE A 58 11.34 0.01 -18.53
CA PHE A 58 12.75 0.40 -18.54
C PHE A 58 13.69 -0.80 -18.58
N SER A 59 13.34 -1.91 -17.93
CA SER A 59 14.11 -3.16 -18.03
C SER A 59 14.17 -3.70 -19.48
N LYS A 60 13.02 -3.74 -20.18
CA LYS A 60 12.96 -4.17 -21.59
C LYS A 60 13.58 -3.15 -22.54
N PHE A 61 13.37 -1.86 -22.31
CA PHE A 61 13.95 -0.77 -23.09
C PHE A 61 15.48 -0.75 -22.98
N ASP A 62 16.03 -0.95 -21.78
CA ASP A 62 17.47 -0.96 -21.56
C ASP A 62 18.15 -2.17 -22.23
N SER A 63 17.51 -3.33 -22.19
CA SER A 63 18.00 -4.57 -22.80
C SER A 63 17.73 -4.68 -24.31
N ALA A 64 16.91 -3.80 -24.89
CA ALA A 64 16.55 -3.85 -26.30
C ALA A 64 17.75 -3.70 -27.24
N SER A 65 17.81 -4.56 -28.24
CA SER A 65 18.85 -4.60 -29.27
C SER A 65 18.24 -4.73 -30.66
N ALA A 66 19.02 -4.53 -31.73
CA ALA A 66 18.51 -4.71 -33.10
C ALA A 66 18.10 -6.16 -33.39
N ALA A 67 18.69 -7.14 -32.70
CA ALA A 67 18.32 -8.55 -32.83
C ALA A 67 17.11 -8.92 -31.96
N THR A 68 16.87 -8.19 -30.89
CA THR A 68 15.79 -8.40 -29.92
C THR A 68 15.11 -7.08 -29.60
N PRO A 69 14.33 -6.53 -30.56
CA PRO A 69 13.65 -5.25 -30.34
C PRO A 69 12.53 -5.39 -29.32
N VAL A 70 12.22 -4.30 -28.63
CA VAL A 70 11.05 -4.16 -27.76
C VAL A 70 9.91 -3.48 -28.50
N ASP A 71 8.68 -3.96 -28.31
CA ASP A 71 7.48 -3.43 -28.96
C ASP A 71 6.71 -2.46 -28.06
N VAL A 72 6.31 -1.34 -28.64
CA VAL A 72 5.40 -0.35 -28.06
C VAL A 72 4.14 -0.31 -28.92
N VAL A 73 2.99 -0.61 -28.32
CA VAL A 73 1.69 -0.42 -28.99
C VAL A 73 1.19 0.98 -28.66
N LEU A 74 0.98 1.81 -29.68
CA LEU A 74 0.53 3.18 -29.55
C LEU A 74 -0.93 3.29 -29.99
N ILE A 75 -1.85 3.39 -29.05
CA ILE A 75 -3.28 3.62 -29.32
C ILE A 75 -3.49 5.13 -29.47
N THR A 76 -4.07 5.58 -30.58
CA THR A 76 -4.14 7.02 -30.84
C THR A 76 -5.31 7.50 -31.69
N ASP A 77 -5.32 8.78 -32.04
CA ASP A 77 -6.30 9.50 -32.84
C ASP A 77 -5.59 10.41 -33.87
N SER A 78 -6.29 11.41 -34.41
CA SER A 78 -5.72 12.34 -35.40
C SER A 78 -4.48 13.09 -34.91
N ILE A 79 -4.31 13.31 -33.61
CA ILE A 79 -3.20 14.10 -33.09
C ILE A 79 -1.86 13.44 -33.37
N TRP A 80 -1.76 12.11 -33.23
CA TRP A 80 -0.49 11.39 -33.38
C TRP A 80 -0.30 10.70 -34.71
N ASP A 81 -1.33 10.65 -35.54
CA ASP A 81 -1.30 9.92 -36.82
C ASP A 81 -1.25 10.83 -38.06
N LEU A 82 -1.50 12.14 -37.90
CA LEU A 82 -1.42 13.08 -39.03
C LEU A 82 0.02 13.40 -39.45
N GLY A 83 0.35 13.05 -40.70
CA GLY A 83 1.64 13.27 -41.37
C GLY A 83 2.36 11.94 -41.62
N THR A 84 2.57 11.55 -42.89
CA THR A 84 3.03 10.18 -43.19
C THR A 84 4.27 10.13 -44.07
N ASN A 85 4.98 11.25 -44.23
CA ASN A 85 6.16 11.32 -45.10
C ASN A 85 7.42 11.80 -44.34
N ALA A 86 8.59 11.47 -44.89
CA ALA A 86 9.88 11.77 -44.28
C ALA A 86 10.12 13.27 -44.01
N THR A 87 9.47 14.16 -44.78
CA THR A 87 9.57 15.62 -44.67
C THR A 87 8.57 16.25 -43.67
N ASN A 88 7.54 15.51 -43.25
CA ASN A 88 6.52 15.93 -42.29
C ASN A 88 5.97 14.68 -41.55
N PRO A 89 6.81 14.06 -40.71
CA PRO A 89 6.43 12.83 -40.01
C PRO A 89 5.29 13.08 -39.01
N SER A 90 4.52 12.05 -38.71
CA SER A 90 3.54 12.09 -37.62
C SER A 90 4.25 12.07 -36.27
N PRO A 91 3.60 12.52 -35.19
CA PRO A 91 4.13 12.33 -33.84
C PRO A 91 4.47 10.87 -33.51
N SER A 92 3.73 9.90 -34.06
CA SER A 92 4.04 8.47 -33.91
C SER A 92 5.39 8.08 -34.54
N GLN A 93 5.68 8.60 -35.74
CA GLN A 93 6.95 8.39 -36.43
C GLN A 93 8.09 9.14 -35.73
N LEU A 94 7.85 10.37 -35.26
CA LEU A 94 8.83 11.09 -34.43
C LEU A 94 9.14 10.34 -33.13
N LEU A 95 8.13 9.76 -32.47
CA LEU A 95 8.31 8.98 -31.26
C LEU A 95 9.19 7.75 -31.51
N HIS A 96 8.93 7.05 -32.62
CA HIS A 96 9.75 5.93 -33.06
C HIS A 96 11.23 6.33 -33.20
N ARG A 97 11.48 7.42 -33.92
CA ARG A 97 12.83 7.94 -34.18
C ARG A 97 13.52 8.37 -32.88
N GLN A 98 12.83 9.12 -32.02
CA GLN A 98 13.36 9.63 -30.77
C GLN A 98 13.71 8.52 -29.75
N LEU A 99 12.85 7.50 -29.59
CA LEU A 99 13.13 6.38 -28.68
C LEU A 99 14.34 5.56 -29.15
N ASN A 100 14.50 5.33 -30.45
CA ASN A 100 15.68 4.65 -30.98
C ASN A 100 16.94 5.51 -30.86
N ALA A 101 16.83 6.83 -31.03
CA ALA A 101 17.95 7.75 -30.83
C ALA A 101 18.45 7.77 -29.38
N LEU A 102 17.58 7.58 -28.38
CA LEU A 102 17.99 7.41 -26.98
C LEU A 102 18.73 6.08 -26.73
N LYS A 103 18.48 5.07 -27.56
CA LYS A 103 19.12 3.74 -27.47
C LYS A 103 20.42 3.61 -28.26
N SER A 104 20.70 4.55 -29.15
CA SER A 104 21.88 4.55 -30.01
C SER A 104 22.88 5.63 -29.56
N VAL A 105 24.16 5.29 -29.45
CA VAL A 105 25.24 6.27 -29.15
C VAL A 105 25.50 7.22 -30.33
N GLN A 106 25.05 6.86 -31.54
CA GLN A 106 25.13 7.72 -32.71
C GLN A 106 23.84 8.53 -32.89
N TYR A 107 23.94 9.84 -32.71
CA TYR A 107 22.89 10.84 -32.97
C TYR A 107 22.41 10.88 -34.44
N ALA A 108 23.05 10.13 -35.35
CA ALA A 108 22.85 10.20 -36.79
C ALA A 108 21.59 9.46 -37.31
N ASP A 109 20.93 8.65 -36.48
CA ASP A 109 19.86 7.76 -36.96
C ASP A 109 18.47 8.42 -37.03
N THR A 110 18.27 9.64 -36.52
CA THR A 110 16.94 10.28 -36.65
C THR A 110 16.59 10.48 -38.12
N GLY A 111 17.51 10.89 -38.99
CA GLY A 111 17.23 11.10 -40.42
C GLY A 111 17.18 9.85 -41.31
N SER A 112 17.70 8.70 -40.82
CA SER A 112 17.95 7.50 -41.64
C SER A 112 17.24 6.23 -41.16
N LEU A 113 16.51 6.30 -40.05
CA LEU A 113 15.62 5.23 -39.61
C LEU A 113 14.36 5.21 -40.48
N PRO A 114 13.96 4.06 -41.02
CA PRO A 114 12.76 3.96 -41.82
C PRO A 114 11.52 3.93 -40.91
N ASP A 115 10.48 4.68 -41.28
CA ASP A 115 9.28 4.85 -40.47
C ASP A 115 8.25 3.74 -40.73
N PRO A 116 7.49 3.31 -39.71
CA PRO A 116 6.33 2.46 -39.94
C PRO A 116 5.25 3.22 -40.71
N VAL A 117 4.54 2.50 -41.58
CA VAL A 117 3.43 3.04 -42.36
C VAL A 117 2.24 2.09 -42.35
N HIS A 118 1.04 2.67 -42.29
CA HIS A 118 -0.19 1.91 -42.52
C HIS A 118 -0.26 1.42 -43.97
N ALA A 119 -0.81 0.23 -44.18
CA ALA A 119 -0.92 -0.37 -45.51
C ALA A 119 -1.67 0.52 -46.50
N GLN A 120 -2.67 1.28 -46.03
CA GLN A 120 -3.38 2.24 -46.88
C GLN A 120 -2.53 3.41 -47.38
N SER A 121 -1.42 3.73 -46.70
CA SER A 121 -0.52 4.84 -47.06
C SER A 121 0.58 4.43 -48.04
N THR A 122 0.52 3.21 -48.56
CA THR A 122 1.49 2.65 -49.51
C THR A 122 0.92 2.66 -50.93
N ASN A 123 1.73 2.27 -51.91
CA ASN A 123 1.25 2.07 -53.28
C ASN A 123 0.45 0.76 -53.35
N THR A 124 -0.77 0.79 -52.82
CA THR A 124 -1.72 -0.32 -52.78
C THR A 124 -2.75 -0.21 -53.92
N GLN A 125 -3.07 -1.34 -54.54
CA GLN A 125 -4.16 -1.46 -55.51
C GLN A 125 -5.50 -1.84 -54.85
N GLY A 126 -5.48 -2.20 -53.57
CA GLY A 126 -6.65 -2.66 -52.82
C GLY A 126 -7.57 -1.54 -52.37
N THR A 127 -8.72 -1.91 -51.81
CA THR A 127 -9.62 -0.95 -51.17
C THR A 127 -9.01 -0.48 -49.86
N ILE A 128 -8.89 0.84 -49.72
CA ILE A 128 -8.43 1.54 -48.53
C ILE A 128 -9.65 1.78 -47.64
N ALA A 129 -9.65 1.18 -46.44
CA ALA A 129 -10.65 1.25 -45.34
C ALA A 129 -11.15 -0.15 -44.94
N SER A 130 -10.41 -0.79 -44.04
CA SER A 130 -10.90 -1.98 -43.31
C SER A 130 -11.44 -1.54 -41.95
N THR A 131 -12.74 -1.75 -41.70
CA THR A 131 -13.38 -1.47 -40.40
C THR A 131 -12.94 -2.44 -39.29
N ALA A 132 -12.17 -3.47 -39.62
CA ALA A 132 -11.68 -4.47 -38.67
C ALA A 132 -10.17 -4.72 -38.90
N SER A 133 -9.34 -3.70 -38.82
CA SER A 133 -7.87 -3.84 -38.88
C SER A 133 -7.20 -2.92 -37.88
N LEU A 134 -5.89 -3.10 -37.65
CA LEU A 134 -5.11 -2.17 -36.83
C LEU A 134 -5.29 -0.71 -37.26
N GLY A 135 -5.68 0.13 -36.30
CA GLY A 135 -6.03 1.54 -36.52
C GLY A 135 -7.10 1.76 -37.59
N TRP A 136 -7.87 0.76 -38.02
CA TRP A 136 -8.79 0.83 -39.16
C TRP A 136 -8.14 1.22 -40.50
N GLN A 137 -6.81 1.10 -40.61
CA GLN A 137 -6.02 1.57 -41.76
C GLN A 137 -5.40 0.44 -42.60
N GLY A 138 -5.91 -0.79 -42.45
CA GLY A 138 -5.52 -1.91 -43.29
C GLY A 138 -6.05 -1.76 -44.72
N SER A 139 -5.41 -2.46 -45.66
CA SER A 139 -5.80 -2.46 -47.06
C SER A 139 -6.35 -3.83 -47.42
N THR A 140 -7.60 -3.89 -47.91
CA THR A 140 -8.18 -5.14 -48.41
C THR A 140 -7.76 -5.35 -49.85
N LEU A 141 -6.94 -6.36 -50.09
CA LEU A 141 -6.48 -6.76 -51.41
C LEU A 141 -7.29 -7.97 -51.88
N THR A 142 -7.79 -7.92 -53.10
CA THR A 142 -8.41 -9.05 -53.80
C THR A 142 -7.38 -9.78 -54.67
N ASP A 143 -7.80 -10.86 -55.32
CA ASP A 143 -6.90 -11.73 -56.08
C ASP A 143 -6.05 -10.95 -57.09
N THR A 144 -4.76 -11.25 -57.14
CA THR A 144 -3.71 -10.60 -57.95
C THR A 144 -3.37 -9.16 -57.60
N GLN A 145 -4.13 -8.49 -56.74
CA GLN A 145 -3.82 -7.11 -56.34
C GLN A 145 -2.54 -7.04 -55.51
N THR A 146 -1.82 -5.93 -55.68
CA THR A 146 -0.51 -5.73 -55.06
C THR A 146 -0.45 -4.52 -54.14
N LEU A 147 0.47 -4.60 -53.19
CA LEU A 147 0.89 -3.49 -52.34
C LEU A 147 2.42 -3.39 -52.39
N SER A 148 2.95 -2.18 -52.54
CA SER A 148 4.40 -1.96 -52.51
C SER A 148 4.83 -0.80 -51.61
N HIS A 149 5.96 -0.97 -50.92
CA HIS A 149 6.58 0.04 -50.06
C HIS A 149 8.11 -0.04 -50.18
N THR A 150 8.75 1.12 -50.40
CA THR A 150 10.21 1.21 -50.54
C THR A 150 10.81 1.93 -49.34
N ALA A 151 11.82 1.33 -48.72
CA ALA A 151 12.54 1.91 -47.60
C ALA A 151 14.00 1.44 -47.60
N THR A 152 14.88 2.27 -47.03
CA THR A 152 16.23 1.81 -46.68
C THR A 152 16.14 0.98 -45.41
N ALA A 153 16.37 -0.32 -45.51
CA ALA A 153 16.10 -1.28 -44.43
C ALA A 153 17.07 -2.47 -44.45
N THR A 154 17.22 -3.13 -43.31
CA THR A 154 17.89 -4.44 -43.15
C THR A 154 16.87 -5.57 -42.93
N GLY A 155 15.57 -5.27 -43.05
CA GLY A 155 14.49 -6.24 -42.87
C GLY A 155 13.13 -5.55 -42.77
N PHE A 156 12.05 -6.34 -42.78
CA PHE A 156 10.68 -5.86 -42.65
C PHE A 156 9.92 -6.68 -41.61
N SER A 157 9.03 -6.03 -40.86
CA SER A 157 7.93 -6.67 -40.15
C SER A 157 6.61 -6.25 -40.77
N ILE A 158 5.64 -7.14 -40.83
CA ILE A 158 4.31 -6.88 -41.39
C ILE A 158 3.27 -7.29 -40.35
N ALA A 159 2.39 -6.36 -40.01
CA ALA A 159 1.15 -6.70 -39.33
C ALA A 159 0.07 -7.03 -40.36
N TYR A 160 -0.68 -8.09 -40.13
CA TYR A 160 -1.73 -8.54 -41.03
C TYR A 160 -2.92 -9.19 -40.30
N ARG A 161 -4.08 -9.12 -40.95
CA ARG A 161 -5.30 -9.76 -40.47
C ARG A 161 -5.46 -11.17 -41.05
N THR A 162 -5.93 -12.08 -40.21
CA THR A 162 -6.46 -13.39 -40.62
C THR A 162 -7.98 -13.41 -40.52
N GLU A 163 -8.63 -14.09 -41.46
CA GLU A 163 -10.09 -14.33 -41.44
C GLU A 163 -10.43 -15.68 -42.10
N PRO A 164 -11.49 -16.38 -41.66
CA PRO A 164 -11.95 -17.58 -42.35
C PRO A 164 -12.32 -17.24 -43.80
N GLY A 165 -11.72 -17.93 -44.76
CA GLY A 165 -11.97 -17.71 -46.19
C GLY A 165 -11.08 -16.63 -46.84
N PHE A 166 -10.19 -15.97 -46.09
CA PHE A 166 -9.11 -15.21 -46.71
C PHE A 166 -8.13 -16.15 -47.43
N GLY A 167 -7.39 -15.59 -48.39
CA GLY A 167 -6.41 -16.30 -49.19
C GLY A 167 -5.01 -16.20 -48.61
N SER A 168 -4.00 -15.99 -49.47
CA SER A 168 -2.59 -15.89 -49.06
C SER A 168 -1.89 -14.67 -49.65
N MET A 169 -0.92 -14.13 -48.90
CA MET A 169 -0.04 -13.05 -49.34
C MET A 169 1.33 -13.62 -49.70
N THR A 170 1.81 -13.36 -50.92
CA THR A 170 3.20 -13.62 -51.31
C THR A 170 4.01 -12.33 -51.21
N ILE A 171 5.07 -12.36 -50.41
CA ILE A 171 5.91 -11.20 -50.10
C ILE A 171 7.25 -11.36 -50.81
N ARG A 172 7.69 -10.31 -51.50
CA ARG A 172 8.94 -10.28 -52.27
C ARG A 172 9.77 -9.04 -51.95
N ASP A 173 11.07 -9.14 -52.15
CA ASP A 173 11.96 -7.98 -52.27
C ASP A 173 12.06 -7.59 -53.76
N GLY A 174 11.17 -6.69 -54.18
CA GLY A 174 10.94 -6.27 -55.57
C GLY A 174 9.85 -7.11 -56.28
N ALA A 175 9.14 -6.49 -57.24
CA ALA A 175 8.00 -7.12 -57.93
C ALA A 175 8.34 -8.44 -58.66
N GLY A 176 9.58 -8.57 -59.16
CA GLY A 176 10.13 -9.78 -59.76
C GLY A 176 11.25 -10.44 -58.94
N GLY A 177 11.46 -10.00 -57.69
CA GLY A 177 12.57 -10.46 -56.87
C GLY A 177 12.25 -11.67 -56.00
N THR A 178 13.18 -11.93 -55.07
CA THR A 178 13.17 -13.11 -54.18
C THR A 178 11.92 -13.12 -53.31
N ILE A 179 11.26 -14.29 -53.22
CA ILE A 179 10.17 -14.50 -52.26
C ILE A 179 10.76 -14.55 -50.85
N LEU A 180 10.31 -13.65 -50.00
CA LEU A 180 10.67 -13.62 -48.58
C LEU A 180 9.74 -14.52 -47.76
N ALA A 181 8.46 -14.58 -48.12
CA ALA A 181 7.48 -15.46 -47.50
C ALA A 181 6.20 -15.61 -48.32
N THR A 182 5.46 -16.68 -48.06
CA THR A 182 4.04 -16.81 -48.41
C THR A 182 3.25 -17.03 -47.13
N ILE A 183 2.35 -16.11 -46.80
CA ILE A 183 1.57 -16.11 -45.56
C ILE A 183 0.15 -16.55 -45.89
N ASN A 184 -0.32 -17.60 -45.20
CA ASN A 184 -1.74 -17.98 -45.25
C ASN A 184 -2.55 -17.07 -44.33
N CYS A 185 -3.52 -16.35 -44.88
CA CYS A 185 -4.41 -15.46 -44.13
C CYS A 185 -5.74 -16.12 -43.76
N SER A 186 -5.98 -17.37 -44.20
CA SER A 186 -7.17 -18.16 -43.87
C SER A 186 -7.04 -18.78 -42.48
N ALA A 187 -7.41 -18.03 -41.44
CA ALA A 187 -7.45 -18.51 -40.06
C ALA A 187 -8.52 -17.75 -39.27
N THR A 188 -8.65 -18.03 -37.97
CA THR A 188 -9.59 -17.31 -37.09
C THR A 188 -9.40 -15.80 -37.20
N ALA A 189 -10.52 -15.08 -37.22
CA ALA A 189 -10.61 -13.62 -37.25
C ALA A 189 -9.68 -12.99 -36.20
N LYS A 190 -8.59 -12.35 -36.64
CA LYS A 190 -7.64 -11.69 -35.73
C LYS A 190 -6.80 -10.67 -36.47
N SER A 191 -6.70 -9.48 -35.89
CA SER A 191 -5.82 -8.39 -36.34
C SER A 191 -4.44 -8.48 -35.69
N GLY A 192 -3.43 -7.84 -36.28
CA GLY A 192 -2.11 -7.73 -35.66
C GLY A 192 -1.37 -9.07 -35.51
N ASN A 193 -1.54 -9.98 -36.46
CA ASN A 193 -0.58 -11.08 -36.62
C ASN A 193 0.72 -10.51 -37.20
N ILE A 194 1.86 -11.00 -36.75
CA ILE A 194 3.16 -10.43 -37.12
C ILE A 194 3.99 -11.45 -37.89
N TRP A 195 4.42 -11.03 -39.08
CA TRP A 195 5.51 -11.69 -39.79
C TRP A 195 6.75 -10.80 -39.74
N ASN A 196 7.92 -11.41 -39.57
CA ASN A 196 9.22 -10.72 -39.66
C ASN A 196 10.05 -11.40 -40.76
N SER A 197 10.72 -10.60 -41.58
CA SER A 197 11.65 -11.11 -42.58
C SER A 197 12.94 -11.62 -41.92
N GLY A 198 13.68 -12.46 -42.65
CA GLY A 198 15.10 -12.63 -42.38
C GLY A 198 15.89 -11.33 -42.61
N ALA A 199 17.16 -11.31 -42.21
CA ALA A 199 18.03 -10.17 -42.42
C ALA A 199 18.27 -9.94 -43.93
N LEU A 200 18.09 -8.69 -44.37
CA LEU A 200 18.44 -8.19 -45.69
C LEU A 200 19.77 -7.42 -45.61
N SER A 201 20.40 -7.21 -46.77
CA SER A 201 21.52 -6.27 -46.88
C SER A 201 21.10 -4.88 -46.44
N ASP A 202 21.99 -4.08 -45.86
CA ASP A 202 21.66 -2.68 -45.59
C ASP A 202 21.59 -1.90 -46.91
N GLY A 203 20.39 -1.51 -47.32
CA GLY A 203 20.17 -0.85 -48.60
C GLY A 203 18.72 -0.46 -48.85
N SER A 204 18.44 0.11 -50.02
CA SER A 204 17.07 0.41 -50.46
C SER A 204 16.40 -0.89 -50.93
N HIS A 205 15.30 -1.25 -50.28
CA HIS A 205 14.50 -2.43 -50.59
C HIS A 205 13.06 -2.04 -50.89
N THR A 206 12.44 -2.72 -51.85
CA THR A 206 11.02 -2.54 -52.19
C THR A 206 10.25 -3.78 -51.77
N LEU A 207 9.59 -3.72 -50.63
CA LEU A 207 8.66 -4.76 -50.22
C LEU A 207 7.49 -4.79 -51.21
N HIS A 208 7.25 -5.93 -51.85
CA HIS A 208 6.16 -6.13 -52.79
C HIS A 208 5.29 -7.31 -52.36
N ILE A 209 4.04 -7.04 -52.03
CA ILE A 209 3.05 -8.01 -51.58
C ILE A 209 2.07 -8.26 -52.72
N THR A 210 1.84 -9.53 -53.07
CA THR A 210 0.83 -9.95 -54.04
C THR A 210 -0.17 -10.86 -53.35
N SER A 211 -1.46 -10.56 -53.48
CA SER A 211 -2.52 -11.38 -52.90
C SER A 211 -2.98 -12.47 -53.86
N SER A 212 -3.23 -13.66 -53.31
CA SER A 212 -4.03 -14.70 -53.95
C SER A 212 -5.28 -14.89 -53.10
N GLY A 213 -6.46 -14.57 -53.63
CA GLY A 213 -7.69 -14.37 -52.87
C GLY A 213 -7.68 -13.09 -52.02
N THR A 214 -8.67 -12.95 -51.13
CA THR A 214 -8.79 -11.77 -50.25
C THR A 214 -7.75 -11.81 -49.14
N THR A 215 -7.00 -10.71 -48.95
CA THR A 215 -6.06 -10.56 -47.82
C THR A 215 -6.13 -9.13 -47.26
N CYS A 216 -5.57 -8.92 -46.06
CA CYS A 216 -5.52 -7.60 -45.45
C CYS A 216 -4.18 -7.38 -44.71
N PRO A 217 -3.14 -6.87 -45.40
CA PRO A 217 -2.00 -6.24 -44.73
C PRO A 217 -2.44 -4.97 -44.00
N GLU A 218 -1.83 -4.71 -42.84
CA GLU A 218 -2.27 -3.66 -41.92
C GLU A 218 -1.20 -2.59 -41.70
N ILE A 219 -0.01 -2.98 -41.26
CA ILE A 219 1.13 -2.07 -41.04
C ILE A 219 2.37 -2.68 -41.66
N ILE A 220 3.09 -1.89 -42.45
CA ILE A 220 4.40 -2.23 -43.00
C ILE A 220 5.46 -1.55 -42.14
N TYR A 221 6.36 -2.36 -41.58
CA TYR A 221 7.38 -1.92 -40.63
C TYR A 221 8.79 -2.22 -41.17
N PRO A 222 9.40 -1.32 -41.95
CA PRO A 222 10.80 -1.45 -42.28
C PRO A 222 11.66 -1.35 -41.01
N THR A 223 12.73 -2.15 -40.93
CA THR A 223 13.63 -2.21 -39.77
C THR A 223 15.06 -1.98 -40.23
N ARG A 224 15.80 -1.14 -39.50
CA ARG A 224 17.22 -0.84 -39.76
C ARG A 224 17.87 -0.46 -38.44
N ASN A 225 18.65 -1.37 -37.83
CA ASN A 225 19.21 -1.15 -36.48
C ASN A 225 18.14 -0.76 -35.42
N THR A 226 16.89 -1.19 -35.63
CA THR A 226 15.73 -0.80 -34.83
C THR A 226 15.72 -1.56 -33.50
N ARG A 227 15.78 -0.84 -32.38
CA ARG A 227 15.75 -1.41 -31.02
C ARG A 227 14.36 -1.28 -30.39
N VAL A 228 13.61 -0.23 -30.74
CA VAL A 228 12.25 0.00 -30.27
C VAL A 228 11.31 0.11 -31.46
N ARG A 229 10.30 -0.75 -31.53
CA ARG A 229 9.26 -0.69 -32.55
C ARG A 229 8.01 -0.06 -31.98
N VAL A 230 7.66 1.14 -32.46
CA VAL A 230 6.41 1.84 -32.11
C VAL A 230 5.39 1.52 -33.19
N TRP A 231 4.30 0.86 -32.81
CA TRP A 231 3.22 0.42 -33.70
C TRP A 231 2.01 1.36 -33.55
N PRO A 232 1.81 2.32 -34.46
CA PRO A 232 0.68 3.24 -34.40
C PRO A 232 -0.62 2.50 -34.73
N CYS A 233 -1.57 2.61 -33.83
CA CYS A 233 -2.92 2.08 -33.95
C CYS A 233 -3.87 3.26 -33.77
N GLY A 234 -4.06 4.04 -34.83
CA GLY A 234 -4.86 5.27 -34.83
C GLY A 234 -5.58 5.48 -36.15
N LEU A 235 -6.66 6.25 -36.14
CA LEU A 235 -7.25 6.89 -37.32
C LEU A 235 -7.69 8.30 -36.94
N ALA A 236 -7.71 9.20 -37.92
CA ALA A 236 -8.25 10.52 -37.72
C ALA A 236 -9.73 10.45 -37.26
N GLY A 237 -10.03 11.14 -36.16
CA GLY A 237 -11.36 11.15 -35.55
C GLY A 237 -11.68 9.95 -34.65
N SER A 238 -10.75 9.03 -34.42
CA SER A 238 -10.97 7.89 -33.52
C SER A 238 -11.28 8.35 -32.08
N GLN A 239 -12.28 7.72 -31.50
CA GLN A 239 -12.68 7.88 -30.10
C GLN A 239 -12.14 6.72 -29.26
N THR A 240 -11.85 6.98 -27.99
CA THR A 240 -11.32 5.99 -27.04
C THR A 240 -12.22 4.77 -26.90
N SER A 241 -13.54 4.96 -26.92
CA SER A 241 -14.55 3.90 -26.78
C SER A 241 -14.51 2.87 -27.92
N GLN A 242 -14.07 3.27 -29.11
CA GLN A 242 -14.03 2.42 -30.29
C GLN A 242 -12.97 1.31 -30.18
N TYR A 243 -11.91 1.54 -29.41
CA TYR A 243 -10.89 0.52 -29.12
C TYR A 243 -11.39 -0.58 -28.19
N VAL A 244 -12.42 -0.29 -27.39
CA VAL A 244 -13.09 -1.29 -26.55
C VAL A 244 -14.07 -2.11 -27.39
N SER A 245 -14.85 -1.47 -28.25
CA SER A 245 -15.84 -2.15 -29.09
C SER A 245 -15.21 -2.89 -30.28
N THR A 246 -14.00 -2.52 -30.69
CA THR A 246 -13.28 -3.11 -31.83
C THR A 246 -11.87 -3.57 -31.39
N PRO A 247 -11.73 -4.76 -30.76
CA PRO A 247 -10.43 -5.28 -30.33
C PRO A 247 -9.39 -5.35 -31.46
N ALA A 248 -9.84 -5.59 -32.69
CA ALA A 248 -9.02 -5.60 -33.90
C ALA A 248 -8.26 -4.29 -34.16
N ALA A 249 -8.69 -3.17 -33.59
CA ALA A 249 -8.03 -1.88 -33.80
C ALA A 249 -6.69 -1.76 -33.07
N ALA A 250 -6.51 -2.45 -31.93
CA ALA A 250 -5.25 -2.41 -31.16
C ALA A 250 -5.08 -3.56 -30.14
N LEU A 251 -6.16 -3.99 -29.48
CA LEU A 251 -6.09 -4.97 -28.38
C LEU A 251 -5.57 -6.33 -28.84
N ASP A 252 -5.91 -6.76 -30.06
CA ASP A 252 -5.37 -8.00 -30.64
C ASP A 252 -3.84 -7.97 -30.76
N LEU A 253 -3.28 -6.81 -31.14
CA LEU A 253 -1.83 -6.61 -31.28
C LEU A 253 -1.12 -6.63 -29.92
N ILE A 254 -1.73 -6.00 -28.91
CA ILE A 254 -1.24 -6.06 -27.52
C ILE A 254 -1.13 -7.52 -27.09
N ASN A 255 -2.17 -8.32 -27.34
CA ASN A 255 -2.17 -9.74 -27.00
C ASN A 255 -1.09 -10.53 -27.78
N THR A 256 -0.90 -10.22 -29.07
CA THR A 256 0.17 -10.83 -29.89
C THR A 256 1.55 -10.57 -29.28
N PHE A 257 1.89 -9.31 -28.98
CA PHE A 257 3.22 -9.01 -28.43
C PHE A 257 3.39 -9.43 -26.98
N ASN A 258 2.31 -9.44 -26.19
CA ASN A 258 2.32 -9.98 -24.84
C ASN A 258 2.66 -11.48 -24.86
N SER A 259 1.99 -12.24 -25.75
CA SER A 259 2.25 -13.67 -25.94
C SER A 259 3.66 -13.95 -26.47
N ALA A 260 4.19 -13.08 -27.32
CA ALA A 260 5.57 -13.16 -27.81
C ALA A 260 6.63 -12.67 -26.81
N ASN A 261 6.21 -12.15 -25.64
CA ASN A 261 7.06 -11.49 -24.65
C ASN A 261 7.89 -10.31 -25.18
N THR A 262 7.51 -9.72 -26.32
CA THR A 262 8.19 -8.54 -26.88
C THR A 262 7.51 -7.23 -26.47
N LEU A 263 6.28 -7.28 -25.96
CA LEU A 263 5.58 -6.10 -25.47
C LEU A 263 6.32 -5.47 -24.29
N GLY A 264 6.72 -4.20 -24.47
CA GLY A 264 7.36 -3.39 -23.44
C GLY A 264 6.43 -2.35 -22.82
N LEU A 265 5.65 -1.66 -23.66
CA LEU A 265 4.81 -0.55 -23.24
C LEU A 265 3.52 -0.50 -24.07
N VAL A 266 2.40 -0.27 -23.40
CA VAL A 266 1.18 0.21 -24.06
C VAL A 266 1.07 1.70 -23.81
N LEU A 267 1.04 2.48 -24.88
CA LEU A 267 0.95 3.92 -24.83
C LEU A 267 -0.42 4.35 -25.36
N VAL A 268 -1.19 5.02 -24.51
CA VAL A 268 -2.56 5.46 -24.81
C VAL A 268 -2.55 6.96 -25.02
N CYS A 269 -2.72 7.37 -26.27
CA CYS A 269 -2.63 8.73 -26.79
C CYS A 269 -3.90 9.09 -27.57
N THR A 270 -5.06 8.77 -27.00
CA THR A 270 -6.40 9.06 -27.55
C THR A 270 -7.20 9.88 -26.52
N GLY A 271 -8.41 10.28 -26.86
CA GLY A 271 -9.29 11.07 -26.00
C GLY A 271 -9.63 12.45 -26.55
N THR A 272 -8.93 12.93 -27.58
CA THR A 272 -9.19 14.25 -28.18
C THR A 272 -10.58 14.32 -28.81
N ASN A 273 -11.08 13.20 -29.34
CA ASN A 273 -12.37 13.10 -30.01
C ASN A 273 -13.47 12.49 -29.11
N ASP A 274 -13.26 12.39 -27.81
CA ASP A 274 -14.21 11.71 -26.91
C ASP A 274 -15.48 12.52 -26.63
N ASP A 275 -15.51 13.82 -26.97
CA ASP A 275 -16.69 14.69 -26.94
C ASP A 275 -17.45 14.61 -25.60
N GLY A 276 -16.72 14.81 -24.50
CA GLY A 276 -17.20 14.74 -23.13
C GLY A 276 -17.16 13.35 -22.49
N ASN A 277 -16.83 12.29 -23.24
CA ASN A 277 -16.89 10.91 -22.76
C ASN A 277 -15.58 10.36 -22.18
N TYR A 278 -14.51 11.18 -22.11
CA TYR A 278 -13.19 10.74 -21.64
C TYR A 278 -13.26 10.01 -20.29
N SER A 279 -14.06 10.53 -19.35
CA SER A 279 -14.20 9.99 -18.00
C SER A 279 -14.80 8.59 -17.92
N THR A 280 -15.46 8.13 -18.99
CA THR A 280 -16.04 6.77 -19.09
C THR A 280 -15.21 5.89 -20.02
N SER A 281 -14.84 6.43 -21.18
CA SER A 281 -14.16 5.69 -22.25
C SER A 281 -12.72 5.31 -21.87
N MET A 282 -11.97 6.24 -21.26
CA MET A 282 -10.58 6.00 -20.90
C MET A 282 -10.41 4.91 -19.83
N PRO A 283 -11.12 4.95 -18.67
CA PRO A 283 -11.05 3.84 -17.70
C PRO A 283 -11.47 2.48 -18.30
N SER A 284 -12.46 2.47 -19.20
CA SER A 284 -12.92 1.25 -19.86
C SER A 284 -11.85 0.64 -20.78
N LEU A 285 -11.14 1.48 -21.53
CA LEU A 285 -10.01 1.04 -22.36
C LEU A 285 -8.84 0.53 -21.50
N ILE A 286 -8.48 1.27 -20.44
CA ILE A 286 -7.42 0.83 -19.52
C ILE A 286 -7.76 -0.51 -18.86
N SER A 287 -9.01 -0.72 -18.46
CA SER A 287 -9.49 -2.00 -17.93
C SER A 287 -9.34 -3.13 -18.97
N SER A 288 -9.68 -2.85 -20.23
CA SER A 288 -9.54 -3.80 -21.34
C SER A 288 -8.08 -4.15 -21.65
N ILE A 289 -7.14 -3.21 -21.49
CA ILE A 289 -5.70 -3.48 -21.65
C ILE A 289 -5.17 -4.32 -20.49
N ASN A 290 -5.53 -3.96 -19.25
CA ASN A 290 -5.09 -4.66 -18.03
C ASN A 290 -5.60 -6.11 -17.96
N SER A 291 -6.70 -6.45 -18.64
CA SER A 291 -7.17 -7.84 -18.72
C SER A 291 -6.34 -8.71 -19.68
N ILE A 292 -5.53 -8.09 -20.54
CA ILE A 292 -4.73 -8.77 -21.58
C ILE A 292 -3.25 -8.86 -21.18
N THR A 293 -2.70 -7.83 -20.53
CA THR A 293 -1.26 -7.73 -20.24
C THR A 293 -0.97 -7.07 -18.91
N SER A 294 0.18 -7.41 -18.34
CA SER A 294 0.80 -6.71 -17.20
C SER A 294 1.93 -5.76 -17.63
N ALA A 295 2.14 -5.56 -18.94
CA ALA A 295 3.09 -4.56 -19.43
C ALA A 295 2.74 -3.17 -18.89
N ASN A 296 3.74 -2.30 -18.74
CA ASN A 296 3.45 -0.97 -18.24
C ASN A 296 2.57 -0.19 -19.22
N ILE A 297 1.72 0.67 -18.66
CA ILE A 297 0.84 1.56 -19.42
C ILE A 297 1.24 3.00 -19.13
N ALA A 298 1.44 3.79 -20.18
CA ALA A 298 1.56 5.24 -20.11
C ALA A 298 0.35 5.88 -20.80
N VAL A 299 -0.25 6.89 -20.16
CA VAL A 299 -1.39 7.63 -20.72
C VAL A 299 -0.96 9.06 -20.98
N TRP A 300 -1.14 9.51 -22.21
CA TRP A 300 -0.97 10.89 -22.64
C TRP A 300 -2.34 11.57 -22.62
N PHE A 301 -2.45 12.65 -21.85
CA PHE A 301 -3.68 13.43 -21.72
C PHE A 301 -3.67 14.56 -22.75
N PRO A 302 -4.73 14.71 -23.56
CA PRO A 302 -4.80 15.74 -24.58
C PRO A 302 -4.59 17.14 -24.03
N TYR A 303 -3.96 18.00 -24.83
CA TYR A 303 -3.89 19.43 -24.52
C TYR A 303 -5.24 20.10 -24.82
N ILE A 304 -5.47 21.24 -24.17
CA ILE A 304 -6.68 22.04 -24.37
C ILE A 304 -6.71 22.51 -25.83
N SER A 305 -7.80 22.25 -26.55
CA SER A 305 -7.96 22.60 -27.96
C SER A 305 -9.42 22.90 -28.28
N SER A 306 -9.76 23.25 -29.52
CA SER A 306 -11.16 23.39 -29.90
C SER A 306 -11.93 22.05 -29.93
N ALA A 307 -11.23 20.92 -30.06
CA ALA A 307 -11.83 19.58 -29.99
C ALA A 307 -11.85 19.00 -28.56
N PHE A 308 -10.99 19.50 -27.66
CA PHE A 308 -10.94 19.12 -26.25
C PHE A 308 -10.90 20.40 -25.39
N PRO A 309 -12.03 21.11 -25.24
CA PRO A 309 -12.08 22.44 -24.64
C PRO A 309 -11.77 22.40 -23.14
N GLN A 310 -11.43 23.57 -22.57
CA GLN A 310 -11.08 23.70 -21.14
C GLN A 310 -12.09 23.02 -20.20
N SER A 311 -13.38 23.19 -20.47
CA SER A 311 -14.45 22.58 -19.67
C SER A 311 -14.41 21.05 -19.65
N GLU A 312 -14.06 20.43 -20.79
CA GLU A 312 -13.92 18.98 -20.89
C GLU A 312 -12.61 18.52 -20.26
N HIS A 313 -11.51 19.24 -20.52
CA HIS A 313 -10.21 18.96 -19.91
C HIS A 313 -10.29 18.99 -18.37
N ASP A 314 -10.95 19.99 -17.79
CA ASP A 314 -11.13 20.10 -16.34
C ASP A 314 -12.02 18.99 -15.77
N ALA A 315 -13.09 18.61 -16.50
CA ALA A 315 -13.95 17.49 -16.12
C ALA A 315 -13.22 16.13 -16.20
N ALA A 316 -12.33 15.96 -17.16
CA ALA A 316 -11.56 14.74 -17.39
C ALA A 316 -10.32 14.62 -16.48
N LEU A 317 -9.79 15.72 -15.95
CA LEU A 317 -8.55 15.76 -15.19
C LEU A 317 -8.57 14.86 -13.96
N SER A 318 -9.66 14.88 -13.19
CA SER A 318 -9.81 14.01 -12.01
C SER A 318 -9.74 12.53 -12.38
N THR A 319 -10.44 12.14 -13.46
CA THR A 319 -10.40 10.77 -13.97
C THR A 319 -9.01 10.38 -14.45
N PHE A 320 -8.35 11.23 -15.24
CA PHE A 320 -6.97 11.01 -15.68
C PHE A 320 -6.00 10.83 -14.51
N LEU A 321 -6.07 11.71 -13.50
CA LEU A 321 -5.26 11.61 -12.28
C LEU A 321 -5.63 10.37 -11.44
N GLY A 322 -6.84 9.83 -11.57
CA GLY A 322 -7.30 8.60 -10.91
C GLY A 322 -6.96 7.29 -11.64
N LEU A 323 -6.50 7.32 -12.89
CA LEU A 323 -6.22 6.09 -13.66
C LEU A 323 -5.17 5.21 -12.97
N ASN A 324 -5.41 3.90 -12.90
CA ASN A 324 -4.45 2.93 -12.39
C ASN A 324 -3.46 2.51 -13.50
N VAL A 325 -2.54 3.42 -13.85
CA VAL A 325 -1.52 3.24 -14.89
C VAL A 325 -0.15 3.63 -14.36
N GLY A 326 0.90 3.18 -15.04
CA GLY A 326 2.28 3.42 -14.62
C GLY A 326 2.64 4.90 -14.63
N VAL A 327 2.31 5.60 -15.71
CA VAL A 327 2.65 7.02 -15.90
C VAL A 327 1.53 7.78 -16.59
N LYS A 328 1.40 9.06 -16.21
CA LYS A 328 0.40 10.02 -16.65
C LYS A 328 1.11 11.26 -17.17
N ILE A 329 0.89 11.62 -18.43
CA ILE A 329 1.63 12.68 -19.13
C ILE A 329 0.62 13.72 -19.62
N ASN A 330 0.58 14.88 -18.96
CA ASN A 330 -0.38 15.93 -19.31
C ASN A 330 0.18 16.86 -20.39
N ALA A 331 -0.37 16.82 -21.60
CA ALA A 331 0.13 17.65 -22.69
C ALA A 331 -0.14 19.15 -22.53
N ALA A 332 -1.15 19.54 -21.73
CA ALA A 332 -1.45 20.94 -21.46
C ALA A 332 -0.29 21.68 -20.77
N THR A 333 0.67 20.97 -20.15
CA THR A 333 1.84 21.58 -19.51
C THR A 333 2.86 22.13 -20.50
N VAL A 334 2.86 21.64 -21.75
CA VAL A 334 3.78 22.07 -22.82
C VAL A 334 3.08 22.77 -23.97
N MET A 335 1.76 22.59 -24.10
CA MET A 335 0.92 23.17 -25.15
C MET A 335 -0.03 24.25 -24.56
N ASP A 336 0.54 25.24 -23.87
CA ASP A 336 -0.21 26.36 -23.27
C ASP A 336 -0.63 27.44 -24.29
N ARG A 337 0.07 27.52 -25.43
CA ARG A 337 -0.20 28.46 -26.54
C ARG A 337 -0.63 27.75 -27.82
N VAL A 338 -1.80 27.10 -27.75
CA VAL A 338 -2.38 26.23 -28.80
C VAL A 338 -2.37 26.89 -30.19
N THR A 339 -2.67 28.18 -30.29
CA THR A 339 -2.73 28.92 -31.57
C THR A 339 -1.40 29.03 -32.30
N LEU A 340 -0.26 28.90 -31.61
CA LEU A 340 1.08 28.94 -32.22
C LEU A 340 1.54 27.56 -32.69
N PHE A 341 1.00 26.51 -32.09
CA PHE A 341 1.48 25.14 -32.26
C PHE A 341 0.46 24.22 -32.93
N THR A 342 -0.70 24.75 -33.34
CA THR A 342 -1.72 24.04 -34.10
C THR A 342 -2.06 24.78 -35.40
N GLN A 343 -2.51 24.04 -36.40
CA GLN A 343 -2.85 24.57 -37.73
C GLN A 343 -4.30 25.07 -37.78
N ASP A 344 -5.20 24.39 -37.09
CA ASP A 344 -6.65 24.61 -37.12
C ASP A 344 -7.27 24.74 -35.71
N GLY A 345 -6.43 24.99 -34.69
CA GLY A 345 -6.83 25.02 -33.29
C GLY A 345 -6.90 23.64 -32.62
N VAL A 346 -6.69 22.55 -33.37
CA VAL A 346 -6.66 21.17 -32.87
C VAL A 346 -5.36 20.48 -33.24
N HIS A 347 -5.05 20.37 -34.53
CA HIS A 347 -3.98 19.52 -35.04
C HIS A 347 -2.64 20.23 -35.01
N PRO A 348 -1.56 19.57 -34.53
CA PRO A 348 -0.29 20.22 -34.33
C PRO A 348 0.39 20.65 -35.64
N THR A 349 1.03 21.82 -35.64
CA THR A 349 2.04 22.19 -36.65
C THR A 349 3.27 21.30 -36.50
N GLU A 350 4.21 21.35 -37.44
CA GLU A 350 5.49 20.63 -37.32
C GLU A 350 6.22 20.93 -36.00
N SER A 351 6.19 22.20 -35.55
CA SER A 351 6.73 22.60 -34.25
C SER A 351 5.96 21.98 -33.08
N GLY A 352 4.63 21.94 -33.18
CA GLY A 352 3.76 21.31 -32.19
C GLY A 352 3.99 19.80 -32.07
N LYS A 353 4.11 19.09 -33.19
CA LYS A 353 4.39 17.64 -33.24
C LYS A 353 5.67 17.30 -32.50
N ASN A 354 6.73 18.06 -32.76
CA ASN A 354 8.01 17.91 -32.08
C ASN A 354 7.91 18.17 -30.57
N MET A 355 7.12 19.15 -30.14
CA MET A 355 6.94 19.45 -28.71
C MET A 355 6.24 18.33 -27.95
N ILE A 356 5.09 17.85 -28.42
CA ILE A 356 4.35 16.78 -27.72
C ILE A 356 5.13 15.47 -27.73
N THR A 357 5.82 15.17 -28.83
CA THR A 357 6.64 13.96 -28.93
C THR A 357 7.83 14.03 -27.99
N THR A 358 8.56 15.15 -27.98
CA THR A 358 9.71 15.32 -27.09
C THR A 358 9.30 15.27 -25.63
N HIS A 359 8.17 15.90 -25.27
CA HIS A 359 7.64 15.82 -23.92
C HIS A 359 7.33 14.36 -23.54
N LEU A 360 6.65 13.61 -24.40
CA LEU A 360 6.37 12.20 -24.16
C LEU A 360 7.67 11.38 -24.00
N THR A 361 8.58 11.49 -24.97
CA THR A 361 9.89 10.79 -24.98
C THR A 361 10.71 11.13 -23.75
N SER A 362 10.69 12.39 -23.30
CA SER A 362 11.41 12.85 -22.09
C SER A 362 11.03 12.05 -20.84
N VAL A 363 9.76 11.63 -20.75
CA VAL A 363 9.22 10.90 -19.61
C VAL A 363 9.46 9.40 -19.78
N ILE A 364 9.04 8.84 -20.92
CA ILE A 364 9.08 7.38 -21.13
C ILE A 364 10.47 6.87 -21.51
N GLY A 365 11.36 7.73 -22.00
CA GLY A 365 12.77 7.44 -22.25
C GLY A 365 13.65 7.60 -21.00
N GLY A 366 13.16 8.31 -19.97
CA GLY A 366 13.86 8.48 -18.70
C GLY A 366 15.06 9.44 -18.75
N ASP A 367 15.16 10.26 -19.79
CA ASP A 367 16.23 11.25 -20.01
C ASP A 367 15.61 12.59 -20.42
N PRO A 368 14.99 13.34 -19.49
CA PRO A 368 14.24 14.52 -19.87
C PRO A 368 15.13 15.67 -20.34
N ILE A 369 16.33 15.80 -19.76
CA ILE A 369 17.29 16.83 -20.14
C ILE A 369 17.90 16.49 -21.50
N GLY A 370 18.34 15.24 -21.72
CA GLY A 370 18.90 14.84 -23.00
C GLY A 370 17.87 14.82 -24.12
N SER A 371 16.61 14.48 -23.84
CA SER A 371 15.50 14.58 -24.81
C SER A 371 15.24 16.03 -25.23
N ALA A 372 15.19 16.96 -24.27
CA ALA A 372 15.02 18.38 -24.57
C ALA A 372 16.21 18.96 -25.36
N LEU A 373 17.44 18.58 -25.00
CA LEU A 373 18.65 19.03 -25.70
C LEU A 373 18.69 18.47 -27.13
N ARG A 374 18.42 17.17 -27.33
CA ARG A 374 18.32 16.52 -28.66
C ARG A 374 17.31 17.23 -29.55
N ALA A 375 16.12 17.51 -29.03
CA ALA A 375 15.09 18.25 -29.76
C ALA A 375 15.51 19.69 -30.11
N ALA A 376 16.32 20.34 -29.27
CA ALA A 376 16.90 21.65 -29.59
C ALA A 376 17.97 21.56 -30.70
N VAL A 377 18.73 20.45 -30.77
CA VAL A 377 19.70 20.19 -31.85
C VAL A 377 19.01 19.91 -33.19
N ASP A 378 17.96 19.07 -33.19
CA ASP A 378 17.22 18.69 -34.41
C ASP A 378 16.51 19.89 -35.06
N LYS A 379 16.11 20.92 -34.29
CA LYS A 379 15.54 22.17 -34.85
C LYS A 379 16.57 23.07 -35.53
N ASN A 380 17.86 22.90 -35.21
CA ASN A 380 18.95 23.74 -35.73
C ASN A 380 19.66 23.15 -36.95
N THR A 381 19.18 22.04 -37.55
CA THR A 381 19.72 21.53 -38.83
C THR A 381 19.23 22.31 -40.06
N GLY A 382 19.12 23.62 -39.90
CA GLY A 382 19.53 24.58 -40.92
C GLY A 382 21.02 24.96 -40.90
N LYS A 383 21.80 24.67 -39.84
CA LYS A 383 23.29 24.72 -39.67
C LYS A 383 23.68 25.03 -38.20
N GLY A 384 23.83 24.02 -37.35
CA GLY A 384 24.42 24.22 -36.00
C GLY A 384 24.52 22.93 -35.20
N THR A 385 25.71 22.34 -35.16
CA THR A 385 25.97 21.05 -34.50
C THR A 385 26.17 21.25 -32.99
N VAL A 386 25.21 20.86 -32.16
CA VAL A 386 25.46 20.67 -30.73
C VAL A 386 25.74 19.18 -30.52
N SER A 387 27.03 18.81 -30.46
CA SER A 387 27.44 17.47 -30.05
C SER A 387 27.47 17.39 -28.53
N ALA A 388 26.50 16.70 -27.92
CA ALA A 388 26.62 16.31 -26.53
C ALA A 388 27.45 15.02 -26.44
N SER A 389 28.73 15.14 -26.11
CA SER A 389 29.57 14.00 -25.74
C SER A 389 29.55 13.84 -24.22
N TYR A 390 29.09 12.68 -23.74
CA TYR A 390 29.11 12.35 -22.32
C TYR A 390 30.57 12.32 -21.81
N HIS A 391 30.93 13.24 -20.93
CA HIS A 391 32.15 13.14 -20.11
C HIS A 391 31.74 13.08 -18.64
N GLU A 392 32.47 12.26 -17.89
CA GLU A 392 32.21 11.75 -16.53
C GLU A 392 31.94 12.84 -15.44
N TYR A 393 32.02 14.14 -15.76
CA TYR A 393 31.91 15.25 -14.79
C TYR A 393 31.14 16.52 -15.26
N GLY A 394 30.38 16.51 -16.36
CA GLY A 394 29.52 17.66 -16.66
C GLY A 394 28.96 17.74 -18.09
N ILE A 395 27.94 18.59 -18.25
CA ILE A 395 27.33 18.96 -19.55
C ILE A 395 28.15 20.11 -20.14
N THR A 396 28.86 19.88 -21.25
CA THR A 396 29.48 20.96 -22.04
C THR A 396 28.53 21.35 -23.17
N LEU A 397 28.01 22.59 -23.12
CA LEU A 397 27.20 23.18 -24.18
C LEU A 397 28.14 23.87 -25.18
N HIS A 398 28.26 23.32 -26.38
CA HIS A 398 28.95 23.99 -27.48
C HIS A 398 27.95 24.87 -28.23
N GLY A 399 27.80 26.13 -27.80
CA GLY A 399 27.25 27.19 -28.63
C GLY A 399 28.37 27.88 -29.39
N ASP A 400 28.08 28.41 -30.59
CA ASP A 400 29.03 29.17 -31.41
C ASP A 400 29.47 30.47 -30.73
N THR A 401 30.36 30.37 -29.74
CA THR A 401 31.48 31.28 -29.48
C THR A 401 32.38 30.71 -28.38
N ALA A 402 33.57 30.27 -28.80
CA ALA A 402 34.80 30.21 -28.01
C ALA A 402 34.77 29.56 -26.60
N LEU A 403 35.09 28.26 -26.55
CA LEU A 403 35.90 27.72 -25.46
C LEU A 403 36.98 26.79 -26.05
N MET A 404 38.22 27.25 -25.93
CA MET A 404 39.47 26.67 -26.43
C MET A 404 39.77 26.86 -27.92
N ARG A 405 39.98 28.12 -28.32
CA ARG A 405 41.05 28.37 -29.28
C ARG A 405 42.36 28.20 -28.51
N ALA A 406 42.92 26.99 -28.51
CA ALA A 406 44.33 26.83 -28.23
C ALA A 406 45.08 27.73 -29.21
N SER A 407 45.86 28.66 -28.67
CA SER A 407 46.85 29.44 -29.42
C SER A 407 47.66 28.50 -30.31
N SER A 408 47.60 28.73 -31.62
CA SER A 408 48.58 28.30 -32.63
C SER A 408 49.15 26.88 -32.47
N GLY A 409 48.48 25.88 -33.06
CA GLY A 409 49.08 24.54 -33.18
C GLY A 409 48.21 23.58 -33.98
N THR A 410 48.58 23.33 -35.23
CA THR A 410 48.00 22.31 -36.12
C THR A 410 48.14 20.92 -35.50
N LEU A 411 47.02 20.19 -35.32
CA LEU A 411 47.03 18.75 -35.05
C LEU A 411 46.93 17.99 -36.39
N VAL A 412 48.03 17.36 -36.79
CA VAL A 412 48.06 16.37 -37.88
C VAL A 412 47.87 14.99 -37.27
N ALA A 413 46.77 14.31 -37.61
CA ALA A 413 46.58 12.90 -37.25
C ALA A 413 47.18 12.02 -38.36
N GLY A 414 48.19 11.22 -38.00
CA GLY A 414 48.78 10.22 -38.91
C GLY A 414 49.91 9.41 -38.28
N SER A 415 49.59 8.19 -37.85
CA SER A 415 50.48 7.04 -37.56
C SER A 415 51.34 7.06 -36.26
N PRO A 416 51.56 5.88 -35.63
CA PRO A 416 52.15 5.80 -34.30
C PRO A 416 53.68 5.77 -34.39
N SER A 417 54.34 6.91 -34.27
CA SER A 417 55.78 6.99 -33.98
C SER A 417 56.18 8.41 -33.56
N SER A 418 56.81 8.51 -32.38
CA SER A 418 57.71 9.59 -31.92
C SER A 418 57.20 11.04 -31.92
N ILE A 419 56.80 11.54 -30.74
CA ILE A 419 56.87 12.97 -30.42
C ILE A 419 58.35 13.31 -30.14
N LEU A 420 58.93 14.13 -31.01
CA LEU A 420 60.19 14.85 -30.82
C LEU A 420 59.87 16.34 -30.85
N SER A 421 59.84 17.00 -29.68
CA SER A 421 59.87 18.47 -29.63
C SER A 421 61.32 18.92 -29.44
N SER A 422 61.93 19.43 -30.50
CA SER A 422 63.24 20.07 -30.44
C SER A 422 63.12 21.46 -29.82
N THR A 423 63.62 21.63 -28.59
CA THR A 423 64.21 22.90 -28.14
C THR A 423 65.71 22.68 -27.89
N PRO A 424 66.55 23.72 -27.93
CA PRO A 424 68.01 23.58 -27.81
C PRO A 424 68.52 23.03 -26.47
N ASP A 425 67.65 22.89 -25.46
CA ASP A 425 68.02 22.45 -24.13
C ASP A 425 67.29 21.13 -23.75
N GLY A 426 67.86 20.01 -24.21
CA GLY A 426 67.80 18.70 -23.56
C GLY A 426 66.43 18.05 -23.31
N ILE A 427 66.02 17.16 -24.22
CA ILE A 427 64.93 16.20 -24.01
C ILE A 427 65.39 15.10 -23.04
N VAL A 428 64.80 15.01 -21.84
CA VAL A 428 64.91 13.81 -20.98
C VAL A 428 63.75 12.86 -21.30
N TRP A 429 64.04 11.81 -22.05
CA TRP A 429 63.07 10.77 -22.41
C TRP A 429 62.72 9.92 -21.18
N ALA A 430 61.47 9.99 -20.70
CA ALA A 430 60.93 9.13 -19.64
C ALA A 430 60.71 7.65 -20.07
N GLY A 431 61.18 7.26 -21.26
CA GLY A 431 61.11 5.90 -21.78
C GLY A 431 62.45 5.34 -22.27
N ALA A 432 63.59 6.00 -22.01
CA ALA A 432 64.88 5.51 -22.52
C ALA A 432 65.28 4.28 -21.71
N ARG A 433 65.39 3.13 -22.37
CA ARG A 433 66.02 1.93 -21.80
C ARG A 433 67.38 2.33 -21.26
N ARG A 434 67.53 2.37 -19.93
CA ARG A 434 68.82 2.63 -19.29
C ARG A 434 69.78 1.51 -19.65
N VAL A 435 70.97 1.86 -20.12
CA VAL A 435 72.04 0.89 -20.34
C VAL A 435 72.48 0.39 -18.96
N VAL A 436 72.44 -0.94 -18.77
CA VAL A 436 72.85 -1.58 -17.52
C VAL A 436 74.36 -1.78 -17.53
N ASN A 437 75.03 -1.33 -16.48
CA ASN A 437 76.44 -1.60 -16.22
C ASN A 437 76.54 -2.61 -15.07
N THR A 438 76.74 -3.89 -15.42
CA THR A 438 76.84 -4.98 -14.45
C THR A 438 78.24 -5.07 -13.86
N GLN A 439 78.33 -5.02 -12.53
CA GLN A 439 79.58 -4.92 -11.78
C GLN A 439 79.62 -5.97 -10.66
N THR A 440 80.53 -6.93 -10.76
CA THR A 440 80.72 -8.03 -9.79
C THR A 440 81.91 -7.82 -8.85
N GLY A 441 82.77 -6.82 -9.11
CA GLY A 441 83.95 -6.54 -8.29
C GLY A 441 83.62 -6.08 -6.86
N THR A 442 84.60 -6.16 -5.95
CA THR A 442 84.48 -5.70 -4.56
C THR A 442 84.67 -4.19 -4.41
N SER A 443 85.11 -3.49 -5.45
CA SER A 443 85.23 -2.02 -5.50
C SER A 443 84.88 -1.49 -6.89
N LEU A 444 84.17 -0.37 -6.97
CA LEU A 444 83.83 0.33 -8.20
C LEU A 444 83.94 1.84 -7.99
N SER A 445 84.78 2.53 -8.77
CA SER A 445 84.77 3.99 -8.87
C SER A 445 83.89 4.43 -10.03
N ILE A 446 82.94 5.32 -9.76
CA ILE A 446 82.04 5.85 -10.80
C ILE A 446 82.83 6.70 -11.79
N ALA A 447 82.59 6.48 -13.08
CA ALA A 447 83.21 7.23 -14.16
C ALA A 447 82.18 8.08 -14.92
N LEU A 448 82.65 9.04 -15.73
CA LEU A 448 81.78 9.85 -16.60
C LEU A 448 80.92 8.97 -17.53
N ALA A 449 81.44 7.82 -17.95
CA ALA A 449 80.71 6.88 -18.81
C ALA A 449 79.53 6.19 -18.11
N ASP A 450 79.39 6.30 -16.78
CA ASP A 450 78.27 5.75 -16.01
C ASP A 450 77.08 6.72 -15.90
N GLN A 451 77.22 7.94 -16.42
CA GLN A 451 76.12 8.89 -16.48
C GLN A 451 74.91 8.28 -17.19
N ALA A 452 73.73 8.42 -16.57
CA ALA A 452 72.46 7.89 -17.05
C ALA A 452 72.38 6.34 -17.18
N LYS A 453 73.35 5.58 -16.64
CA LYS A 453 73.29 4.10 -16.56
C LYS A 453 72.66 3.63 -15.26
N LEU A 454 72.16 2.39 -15.27
CA LEU A 454 71.85 1.64 -14.05
C LEU A 454 73.05 0.75 -13.72
N ILE A 455 73.71 1.01 -12.58
CA ILE A 455 74.77 0.13 -12.08
C ILE A 455 74.12 -1.03 -11.35
N THR A 456 74.43 -2.29 -11.70
CA THR A 456 74.03 -3.45 -10.90
C THR A 456 75.23 -4.04 -10.17
N ARG A 457 75.15 -4.08 -8.84
CA ARG A 457 76.18 -4.66 -7.97
C ARG A 457 75.79 -6.10 -7.67
N ASN A 458 76.52 -7.07 -8.24
CA ASN A 458 76.27 -8.49 -8.05
C ASN A 458 77.48 -9.16 -7.41
N ASN A 459 77.68 -8.94 -6.12
CA ASN A 459 78.75 -9.56 -5.35
C ASN A 459 78.17 -10.23 -4.11
N ALA A 460 78.62 -11.45 -3.80
CA ALA A 460 78.20 -12.17 -2.61
C ALA A 460 78.85 -11.64 -1.32
N SER A 461 80.01 -10.98 -1.45
CA SER A 461 80.76 -10.34 -0.36
C SER A 461 80.47 -8.83 -0.30
N ALA A 462 80.70 -8.23 0.87
CA ALA A 462 80.62 -6.78 1.03
C ALA A 462 81.51 -6.05 0.00
N SER A 463 81.04 -4.93 -0.52
CA SER A 463 81.71 -4.23 -1.62
C SER A 463 81.56 -2.72 -1.51
N THR A 464 82.47 -1.96 -2.11
CA THR A 464 82.50 -0.50 -2.02
C THR A 464 82.19 0.15 -3.37
N GLN A 465 81.42 1.23 -3.35
CA GLN A 465 81.19 2.10 -4.51
C GLN A 465 81.64 3.52 -4.19
N ILE A 466 82.58 4.01 -4.99
CA ILE A 466 83.31 5.26 -4.76
C ILE A 466 82.75 6.34 -5.69
N TRP A 467 82.30 7.45 -5.10
CA TRP A 467 81.77 8.60 -5.83
C TRP A 467 82.88 9.65 -6.04
N PRO A 468 83.24 9.98 -7.29
CA PRO A 468 84.42 10.78 -7.60
C PRO A 468 84.20 12.28 -7.37
N SER A 469 85.33 13.00 -7.21
CA SER A 469 85.41 14.45 -7.37
C SER A 469 85.44 14.83 -8.85
N ASP A 470 85.17 16.09 -9.18
CA ASP A 470 85.23 16.64 -10.54
C ASP A 470 86.61 16.50 -11.18
N ALA A 471 87.68 16.54 -10.37
CA ALA A 471 89.05 16.32 -10.82
C ALA A 471 89.32 14.86 -11.22
N THR A 472 88.61 13.91 -10.62
CA THR A 472 88.76 12.47 -10.90
C THR A 472 87.84 12.04 -12.05
N ALA A 473 86.60 12.54 -12.08
CA ALA A 473 85.66 12.35 -13.18
C ALA A 473 84.74 13.59 -13.30
N PRO A 474 84.80 14.35 -14.41
CA PRO A 474 84.06 15.60 -14.57
C PRO A 474 82.58 15.36 -14.93
N ILE A 475 81.83 14.72 -14.03
CA ILE A 475 80.39 14.44 -14.18
C ILE A 475 79.60 15.74 -13.93
N PRO A 476 78.70 16.18 -14.83
CA PRO A 476 77.93 17.40 -14.64
C PRO A 476 77.02 17.39 -13.41
N ASN A 477 76.81 18.56 -12.79
CA ASN A 477 75.82 18.75 -11.73
C ASN A 477 74.41 18.43 -12.25
N GLY A 478 73.56 17.84 -11.40
CA GLY A 478 72.25 17.33 -11.77
C GLY A 478 72.26 15.91 -12.36
N THR A 479 73.42 15.29 -12.57
CA THR A 479 73.51 13.90 -13.05
C THR A 479 72.93 12.94 -12.00
N ILE A 480 72.07 12.02 -12.47
CA ILE A 480 71.48 10.95 -11.68
C ILE A 480 72.12 9.62 -12.07
N ILE A 481 72.57 8.87 -11.06
CA ILE A 481 73.09 7.50 -11.22
C ILE A 481 72.38 6.61 -10.19
N ASP A 482 71.69 5.58 -10.68
CA ASP A 482 71.03 4.60 -9.81
C ASP A 482 71.91 3.35 -9.70
N THR A 483 72.01 2.83 -8.48
CA THR A 483 72.73 1.59 -8.16
C THR A 483 71.75 0.58 -7.59
N ALA A 484 71.64 -0.59 -8.21
CA ALA A 484 70.86 -1.72 -7.69
C ALA A 484 71.80 -2.77 -7.11
N ASN A 485 71.65 -3.09 -5.83
CA ASN A 485 72.40 -4.19 -5.22
C ASN A 485 71.63 -5.50 -5.36
N ILE A 486 72.06 -6.33 -6.31
CA ILE A 486 71.45 -7.63 -6.61
C ILE A 486 72.26 -8.81 -6.05
N GLY A 487 73.43 -8.55 -5.47
CA GLY A 487 74.25 -9.53 -4.77
C GLY A 487 73.90 -9.62 -3.28
N THR A 488 74.28 -10.73 -2.64
CA THR A 488 74.00 -10.97 -1.20
C THR A 488 74.90 -10.16 -0.27
N GLY A 489 75.99 -9.58 -0.77
CA GLY A 489 76.86 -8.69 -0.01
C GLY A 489 76.32 -7.26 0.05
N SER A 490 76.53 -6.56 1.15
CA SER A 490 76.18 -5.13 1.24
C SER A 490 77.08 -4.27 0.36
N VAL A 491 76.57 -3.14 -0.12
CA VAL A 491 77.34 -2.13 -0.86
C VAL A 491 77.54 -0.92 0.05
N THR A 492 78.80 -0.57 0.33
CA THR A 492 79.17 0.65 1.04
C THR A 492 79.43 1.77 0.04
N HIS A 493 78.73 2.87 0.15
CA HIS A 493 78.98 4.07 -0.65
C HIS A 493 79.98 4.96 0.07
N SER A 494 81.09 5.27 -0.59
CA SER A 494 82.14 6.13 -0.04
C SER A 494 82.45 7.30 -0.96
N ALA A 495 82.90 8.41 -0.39
CA ALA A 495 83.46 9.51 -1.17
C ALA A 495 84.85 9.12 -1.69
N GLY A 496 85.14 9.47 -2.95
CA GLY A 496 86.50 9.47 -3.49
C GLY A 496 87.31 10.66 -2.97
N SER A 497 88.61 10.69 -3.28
CA SER A 497 89.49 11.78 -2.85
C SER A 497 88.98 13.14 -3.35
N GLY A 498 88.75 14.07 -2.41
CA GLY A 498 88.23 15.41 -2.68
C GLY A 498 86.73 15.48 -3.00
N ALA A 499 85.98 14.37 -2.87
CA ALA A 499 84.53 14.34 -3.01
C ALA A 499 83.83 14.35 -1.65
N THR A 500 82.54 14.71 -1.65
CA THR A 500 81.65 14.66 -0.48
C THR A 500 80.44 13.80 -0.83
N VAL A 501 80.15 12.79 0.00
CA VAL A 501 78.94 11.96 -0.12
C VAL A 501 78.09 12.17 1.13
N THR A 502 76.83 12.51 0.95
CA THR A 502 75.84 12.66 2.02
C THR A 502 74.62 11.77 1.77
N GLY A 503 73.93 11.35 2.82
CA GLY A 503 72.78 10.44 2.73
C GLY A 503 73.15 8.97 2.96
N THR A 504 72.58 8.04 2.18
CA THR A 504 72.76 6.60 2.41
C THR A 504 74.20 6.14 2.13
N THR A 505 74.88 5.66 3.17
CA THR A 505 76.26 5.13 3.11
C THR A 505 76.35 3.61 3.01
N THR A 506 75.25 2.90 3.31
CA THR A 506 75.18 1.43 3.21
C THR A 506 73.90 1.03 2.49
N GLN A 507 74.04 0.24 1.44
CA GLN A 507 72.97 -0.30 0.62
C GLN A 507 72.86 -1.81 0.83
N LEU A 508 71.67 -2.27 1.23
CA LEU A 508 71.37 -3.67 1.49
C LEU A 508 71.00 -4.42 0.20
N THR A 509 71.09 -5.75 0.20
CA THR A 509 70.65 -6.60 -0.90
C THR A 509 69.20 -6.32 -1.27
N GLY A 510 68.90 -6.32 -2.57
CA GLY A 510 67.55 -6.11 -3.11
C GLY A 510 67.06 -4.66 -3.11
N THR A 511 67.92 -3.71 -2.75
CA THR A 511 67.56 -2.28 -2.69
C THR A 511 68.20 -1.48 -3.83
N ILE A 512 67.62 -0.33 -4.14
CA ILE A 512 68.17 0.65 -5.09
C ILE A 512 68.50 1.94 -4.33
N THR A 513 69.71 2.46 -4.57
CA THR A 513 70.14 3.77 -4.07
C THR A 513 70.32 4.70 -5.26
N ARG A 514 69.71 5.89 -5.18
CA ARG A 514 69.85 6.95 -6.17
C ARG A 514 70.87 7.97 -5.68
N ALA A 515 71.90 8.21 -6.49
CA ALA A 515 72.83 9.31 -6.28
C ALA A 515 72.51 10.46 -7.23
N VAL A 516 72.47 11.67 -6.67
CA VAL A 516 72.34 12.93 -7.43
C VAL A 516 73.58 13.77 -7.15
N LYS A 517 74.23 14.25 -8.21
CA LYS A 517 75.30 15.23 -8.06
C LYS A 517 74.69 16.61 -7.82
N THR A 518 74.70 17.06 -6.58
CA THR A 518 73.97 18.27 -6.15
C THR A 518 74.78 19.55 -6.34
N SER A 519 76.11 19.46 -6.32
CA SER A 519 77.04 20.55 -6.60
C SER A 519 78.44 19.99 -6.91
N ASN A 520 79.40 20.86 -7.21
CA ASN A 520 80.78 20.46 -7.46
C ASN A 520 81.29 19.57 -6.33
N ASN A 521 81.92 18.45 -6.69
CA ASN A 521 82.44 17.42 -5.79
C ASN A 521 81.41 16.78 -4.83
N THR A 522 80.10 17.10 -4.89
CA THR A 522 79.13 16.70 -3.87
C THR A 522 78.02 15.80 -4.43
N TRP A 523 77.78 14.70 -3.71
CA TRP A 523 76.78 13.68 -4.04
C TRP A 523 75.81 13.48 -2.89
N PHE A 524 74.51 13.49 -3.20
CA PHE A 524 73.45 13.11 -2.27
C PHE A 524 72.89 11.75 -2.66
N LEU A 525 72.84 10.81 -1.71
CA LEU A 525 72.35 9.45 -1.90
C LEU A 525 71.10 9.20 -1.07
N GLY A 526 70.03 8.73 -1.71
CA GLY A 526 68.79 8.32 -1.03
C GLY A 526 68.43 6.87 -1.34
N ASN A 527 68.00 6.13 -0.30
CA ASN A 527 67.35 4.83 -0.48
C ASN A 527 65.95 5.02 -1.08
N VAL A 528 65.64 4.24 -2.11
CA VAL A 528 64.33 4.28 -2.79
C VAL A 528 63.45 3.12 -2.29
N ASN A 529 63.26 3.00 -0.96
CA ASN A 529 62.44 1.95 -0.37
C ASN A 529 61.11 2.53 0.16
N SER A 530 59.99 1.98 -0.30
CA SER A 530 58.61 2.40 0.01
C SER A 530 57.97 1.72 1.23
N SER A 531 58.74 1.04 2.08
CA SER A 531 58.20 0.07 3.05
C SER A 531 57.55 0.65 4.33
N ASP A 532 57.62 1.96 4.60
CA ASP A 532 57.06 2.56 5.83
C ASP A 532 55.68 3.25 5.64
N ILE A 533 55.13 3.25 4.42
CA ILE A 533 53.97 4.09 4.06
C ILE A 533 52.63 3.34 4.21
N LEU A 534 52.65 2.01 4.32
CA LEU A 534 51.47 1.16 4.40
C LEU A 534 51.37 0.47 5.76
N ILE A 535 50.45 0.92 6.60
CA ILE A 535 49.76 0.01 7.53
C ILE A 535 48.30 0.31 7.42
N ASP A 536 47.55 -0.74 7.13
CA ASP A 536 46.22 -0.97 7.65
C ASP A 536 45.90 -2.46 7.44
N GLU A 537 45.96 -3.24 8.53
CA GLU A 537 45.50 -4.63 8.58
C GLU A 537 44.09 -4.64 9.16
N ASP A 538 43.09 -4.95 8.35
CA ASP A 538 41.70 -5.20 8.72
C ASP A 538 40.73 -4.00 8.66
N ASN A 539 40.76 -3.03 9.60
CA ASN A 539 39.56 -2.23 9.91
C ASN A 539 39.69 -0.68 9.92
N MET A 540 40.77 -0.07 9.39
CA MET A 540 40.98 1.41 9.46
C MET A 540 40.89 1.97 10.89
N ILE A 541 41.45 1.27 11.88
CA ILE A 541 41.33 1.62 13.31
C ILE A 541 42.15 2.87 13.70
N SER A 542 43.15 3.27 12.90
CA SER A 542 44.04 4.40 13.22
C SER A 542 43.82 5.62 12.31
N ASP A 543 43.79 6.83 12.88
CA ASP A 543 43.62 8.11 12.16
C ASP A 543 44.96 8.81 11.79
N THR A 544 46.00 8.04 11.46
CA THR A 544 47.33 8.62 11.23
C THR A 544 47.39 9.44 9.93
N ALA A 545 47.69 10.74 10.02
CA ALA A 545 47.71 11.66 8.88
C ALA A 545 48.84 11.44 7.84
N THR A 546 49.77 10.52 8.09
CA THR A 546 50.98 10.32 7.27
C THR A 546 51.06 8.97 6.56
N ARG A 547 50.02 8.13 6.65
CA ARG A 547 50.00 6.75 6.13
C ARG A 547 48.90 6.56 5.10
N ALA A 548 49.15 5.76 4.07
CA ALA A 548 48.16 5.46 3.03
C ALA A 548 47.44 4.14 3.34
N PRO A 549 46.11 4.06 3.15
CA PRO A 549 45.36 2.82 3.38
C PRO A 549 45.57 1.81 2.25
N THR A 550 45.41 0.51 2.57
CA THR A 550 45.44 -0.57 1.56
C THR A 550 44.09 -0.71 0.85
N GLN A 551 44.07 -1.52 -0.21
CA GLN A 551 42.86 -1.87 -0.93
C GLN A 551 41.84 -2.58 -0.05
N GLN A 552 42.29 -3.53 0.76
CA GLN A 552 41.46 -4.30 1.68
C GLN A 552 40.81 -3.40 2.75
N SER A 553 41.56 -2.47 3.32
CA SER A 553 41.08 -1.58 4.37
C SER A 553 40.05 -0.56 3.88
N THR A 554 40.31 0.01 2.70
CA THR A 554 39.35 0.89 2.01
C THR A 554 38.04 0.12 1.76
N LYS A 555 38.16 -1.14 1.33
CA LYS A 555 37.03 -2.02 1.06
C LYS A 555 36.21 -2.31 2.33
N ALA A 556 36.87 -2.73 3.41
CA ALA A 556 36.26 -3.10 4.68
C ALA A 556 35.54 -1.91 5.35
N TYR A 557 36.18 -0.73 5.37
CA TYR A 557 35.57 0.48 5.92
C TYR A 557 34.30 0.88 5.15
N VAL A 558 34.36 0.92 3.82
CA VAL A 558 33.22 1.29 2.98
C VAL A 558 32.09 0.27 3.06
N ASP A 559 32.40 -1.02 3.08
CA ASP A 559 31.40 -2.08 3.22
C ASP A 559 30.68 -1.99 4.59
N ASN A 560 31.41 -1.73 5.69
CA ASN A 560 30.82 -1.53 7.02
C ASN A 560 29.93 -0.28 7.11
N GLN A 561 30.30 0.83 6.47
CA GLN A 561 29.46 2.05 6.41
C GLN A 561 28.20 1.88 5.55
N THR A 562 28.19 0.90 4.65
CA THR A 562 27.05 0.61 3.78
C THR A 562 26.08 -0.36 4.46
N ALA A 563 26.60 -1.34 5.21
CA ALA A 563 25.79 -2.30 5.98
C ALA A 563 24.90 -1.66 7.07
N THR A 564 25.19 -0.42 7.49
CA THR A 564 24.39 0.35 8.46
C THR A 564 23.27 1.17 7.82
N LYS A 565 23.14 1.20 6.49
CA LYS A 565 22.08 1.90 5.76
C LYS A 565 21.07 0.89 5.19
N ALA A 566 19.84 0.91 5.67
CA ALA A 566 18.81 -0.03 5.23
C ALA A 566 18.31 0.28 3.79
N PRO A 567 18.03 -0.74 2.94
CA PRO A 567 17.46 -0.55 1.62
C PRO A 567 16.06 0.11 1.68
N ILE A 568 15.80 1.14 0.87
CA ILE A 568 14.51 1.88 0.84
C ILE A 568 13.32 0.97 0.51
N ASN A 569 13.58 -0.11 -0.23
CA ASN A 569 12.61 -1.07 -0.76
C ASN A 569 12.38 -2.28 0.17
N ASN A 570 13.20 -2.47 1.20
CA ASN A 570 12.94 -3.42 2.30
C ASN A 570 13.84 -3.07 3.50
N PRO A 571 13.43 -2.13 4.37
CA PRO A 571 14.31 -1.62 5.42
C PRO A 571 14.34 -2.60 6.61
N THR A 572 15.04 -3.71 6.49
CA THR A 572 15.43 -4.49 7.68
C THR A 572 16.60 -3.77 8.34
N PHE A 573 16.31 -2.88 9.29
CA PHE A 573 17.31 -2.32 10.17
C PHE A 573 17.76 -3.41 11.15
N THR A 574 19.05 -3.74 11.14
CA THR A 574 19.66 -4.69 12.08
C THR A 574 20.19 -4.00 13.36
N GLY A 575 19.90 -2.71 13.56
CA GLY A 575 20.31 -1.92 14.72
C GLY A 575 19.15 -1.25 15.46
N THR A 576 19.33 -1.00 16.76
CA THR A 576 18.35 -0.35 17.65
C THR A 576 18.04 1.07 17.22
N ILE A 577 16.83 1.33 16.74
CA ILE A 577 16.38 2.67 16.31
C ILE A 577 15.88 3.47 17.52
N THR A 578 16.47 4.64 17.77
CA THR A 578 16.09 5.56 18.85
C THR A 578 15.47 6.83 18.26
N GLY A 579 14.20 6.78 17.84
CA GLY A 579 13.47 7.93 17.27
C GLY A 579 12.02 7.58 16.86
N ASN A 580 11.10 8.56 16.94
CA ASN A 580 9.66 8.37 16.70
C ASN A 580 9.32 8.12 15.21
N LEU A 581 8.71 6.96 14.89
CA LEU A 581 8.29 6.55 13.54
C LEU A 581 6.75 6.44 13.44
N ILE A 582 6.17 6.96 12.36
CA ILE A 582 4.76 6.78 11.96
C ILE A 582 4.73 5.66 10.91
N GLY A 583 4.68 4.40 11.37
CA GLY A 583 4.68 3.19 10.53
C GLY A 583 5.28 2.01 11.31
N GLU A 584 4.49 0.98 11.56
CA GLU A 584 4.73 -0.12 12.52
C GLU A 584 5.24 0.37 13.89
N VAL A 585 4.30 0.78 14.77
CA VAL A 585 4.62 0.99 16.19
C VAL A 585 4.79 -0.38 16.82
N ASP A 586 5.90 -1.10 16.58
CA ASP A 586 6.36 -2.14 17.52
C ASP A 586 7.32 -1.46 18.50
N LYS A 587 6.75 -0.70 19.45
CA LYS A 587 7.50 -0.15 20.59
C LYS A 587 7.73 -1.28 21.60
N SER A 588 8.49 -2.31 21.23
CA SER A 588 8.96 -3.32 22.19
C SER A 588 10.09 -2.71 23.01
N ASN A 589 9.76 -1.98 24.08
CA ASN A 589 10.74 -1.51 25.05
C ASN A 589 11.06 -2.62 26.07
N GLY A 590 11.44 -3.81 25.60
CA GLY A 590 11.65 -4.98 26.45
C GLY A 590 10.43 -5.32 27.31
N ALA A 591 10.63 -5.53 28.62
CA ALA A 591 9.67 -6.06 29.59
C ALA A 591 8.41 -5.21 29.86
N SER A 592 8.15 -4.13 29.11
CA SER A 592 7.10 -3.14 29.39
C SER A 592 5.96 -3.09 28.35
N GLY A 593 5.81 -4.13 27.51
CA GLY A 593 4.69 -4.26 26.57
C GLY A 593 4.96 -3.72 25.17
N SER A 594 4.04 -4.00 24.23
CA SER A 594 4.15 -3.61 22.82
C SER A 594 2.78 -3.25 22.22
N VAL A 595 2.73 -2.23 21.36
CA VAL A 595 1.64 -2.06 20.37
C VAL A 595 2.07 -2.84 19.12
N LYS A 596 1.17 -3.49 18.38
CA LYS A 596 1.51 -4.12 17.09
C LYS A 596 0.38 -3.93 16.09
N ILE A 597 0.73 -3.69 14.83
CA ILE A 597 -0.21 -3.81 13.70
C ILE A 597 0.00 -5.21 13.13
N THR A 598 -0.96 -6.10 13.35
CA THR A 598 -0.84 -7.51 12.97
C THR A 598 -1.87 -7.83 11.90
N THR A 599 -1.53 -8.70 10.97
CA THR A 599 -2.50 -9.29 10.05
C THR A 599 -2.96 -10.63 10.61
N PHE A 600 -4.26 -10.80 10.83
CA PHE A 600 -4.87 -12.06 11.26
C PHE A 600 -5.81 -12.53 10.16
N PHE A 601 -5.59 -13.74 9.63
CA PHE A 601 -6.39 -14.30 8.54
C PHE A 601 -6.58 -13.36 7.33
N GLY A 602 -5.56 -12.55 7.00
CA GLY A 602 -5.60 -11.60 5.88
C GLY A 602 -6.28 -10.25 6.18
N TYR A 603 -6.74 -10.03 7.41
CA TYR A 603 -7.35 -8.78 7.84
C TYR A 603 -6.43 -8.03 8.82
N PRO A 604 -6.33 -6.69 8.72
CA PRO A 604 -5.47 -5.90 9.62
C PRO A 604 -6.12 -5.76 11.02
N GLY A 605 -5.33 -5.83 12.08
CA GLY A 605 -5.75 -5.55 13.44
C GLY A 605 -4.69 -4.77 14.21
N ILE A 606 -5.09 -4.02 15.22
CA ILE A 606 -4.17 -3.34 16.15
C ILE A 606 -4.24 -4.08 17.47
N THR A 607 -3.10 -4.54 17.99
CA THR A 607 -3.01 -5.27 19.25
C THR A 607 -2.12 -4.52 20.25
N LEU A 608 -2.42 -4.67 21.53
CA LEU A 608 -1.65 -4.17 22.65
C LEU A 608 -1.27 -5.35 23.53
N HIS A 609 0.00 -5.51 23.87
CA HIS A 609 0.52 -6.60 24.71
C HIS A 609 1.08 -6.00 26.01
N ASN A 610 0.89 -6.68 27.14
CA ASN A 610 1.43 -6.23 28.43
C ASN A 610 2.94 -6.49 28.51
N ASN A 611 3.44 -7.53 27.84
CA ASN A 611 4.86 -7.81 27.63
C ASN A 611 5.13 -8.21 26.16
N ALA A 612 6.31 -7.89 25.63
CA ALA A 612 6.68 -8.23 24.25
C ALA A 612 6.70 -9.75 23.97
N SER A 613 6.89 -10.56 25.02
CA SER A 613 6.87 -12.04 24.97
C SER A 613 5.47 -12.65 25.08
N ASP A 614 4.42 -11.86 25.33
CA ASP A 614 3.08 -12.39 25.47
C ASP A 614 2.60 -12.96 24.13
N ALA A 615 2.17 -14.22 24.14
CA ALA A 615 1.59 -14.88 22.97
C ALA A 615 0.23 -14.29 22.57
N ASN A 616 -0.46 -13.63 23.51
CA ASN A 616 -1.81 -13.09 23.35
C ASN A 616 -1.83 -11.59 23.64
N SER A 617 -2.66 -10.85 22.91
CA SER A 617 -2.86 -9.42 23.11
C SER A 617 -3.77 -9.12 24.30
N ALA A 618 -3.33 -8.21 25.17
CA ALA A 618 -4.10 -7.63 26.26
C ALA A 618 -5.35 -6.89 25.76
N MET A 619 -5.22 -6.18 24.64
CA MET A 619 -6.33 -5.52 23.95
C MET A 619 -6.14 -5.61 22.43
N ALA A 620 -7.25 -5.65 21.68
CA ALA A 620 -7.18 -5.60 20.22
C ALA A 620 -8.35 -4.83 19.59
N VAL A 621 -8.05 -4.01 18.58
CA VAL A 621 -9.03 -3.40 17.67
C VAL A 621 -9.15 -4.28 16.44
N ILE A 622 -10.34 -4.84 16.22
CA ILE A 622 -10.59 -5.86 15.22
C ILE A 622 -11.62 -5.32 14.20
N PRO A 623 -11.30 -5.24 12.90
CA PRO A 623 -12.24 -4.78 11.88
C PRO A 623 -13.34 -5.81 11.61
N SER A 624 -14.41 -5.37 10.97
CA SER A 624 -15.63 -6.17 10.72
C SER A 624 -15.39 -7.52 10.03
N GLY A 625 -14.51 -7.58 9.02
CA GLY A 625 -14.23 -8.83 8.29
C GLY A 625 -13.61 -9.91 9.19
N LEU A 626 -12.70 -9.49 10.07
CA LEU A 626 -12.05 -10.37 11.05
C LEU A 626 -13.00 -10.71 12.20
N ALA A 627 -13.76 -9.74 12.71
CA ALA A 627 -14.76 -9.95 13.76
C ALA A 627 -15.81 -10.99 13.33
N ASN A 628 -16.24 -10.96 12.06
CA ASN A 628 -17.16 -11.92 11.48
C ASN A 628 -16.54 -13.33 11.45
N SER A 629 -15.28 -13.43 11.02
CA SER A 629 -14.53 -14.69 10.97
C SER A 629 -14.28 -15.29 12.35
N LEU A 630 -14.22 -14.45 13.39
CA LEU A 630 -14.07 -14.83 14.80
C LEU A 630 -15.42 -15.09 15.51
N GLY A 631 -16.55 -14.97 14.81
CA GLY A 631 -17.88 -15.28 15.34
C GLY A 631 -18.54 -14.17 16.18
N TYR A 632 -18.00 -12.96 16.17
CA TYR A 632 -18.55 -11.79 16.89
C TYR A 632 -19.56 -10.97 16.08
N GLY A 633 -19.79 -11.32 14.81
CA GLY A 633 -20.73 -10.66 13.91
C GLY A 633 -20.07 -9.74 12.88
N THR A 634 -20.87 -9.01 12.10
CA THR A 634 -20.41 -8.26 10.92
C THR A 634 -19.83 -6.87 11.21
N ASN A 635 -19.62 -6.51 12.48
CA ASN A 635 -19.20 -5.17 12.88
C ASN A 635 -17.83 -5.22 13.56
N ALA A 636 -17.07 -4.13 13.46
CA ALA A 636 -15.79 -4.01 14.16
C ALA A 636 -15.98 -4.06 15.69
N ILE A 637 -15.01 -4.65 16.38
CA ILE A 637 -15.05 -4.86 17.83
C ILE A 637 -13.75 -4.40 18.48
N LEU A 638 -13.85 -4.03 19.76
CA LEU A 638 -12.70 -3.85 20.65
C LEU A 638 -12.70 -4.99 21.66
N THR A 639 -11.65 -5.80 21.69
CA THR A 639 -11.50 -6.90 22.63
C THR A 639 -10.51 -6.57 23.74
N PHE A 640 -10.75 -7.10 24.93
CA PHE A 640 -9.90 -7.06 26.12
C PHE A 640 -9.71 -8.51 26.57
N GLY A 641 -8.48 -9.00 26.73
CA GLY A 641 -8.23 -10.42 27.04
C GLY A 641 -6.89 -10.68 27.71
N ALA A 642 -6.86 -11.63 28.64
CA ALA A 642 -5.80 -11.82 29.63
C ALA A 642 -4.38 -11.80 29.03
N GLY A 643 -3.50 -10.96 29.61
CA GLY A 643 -2.06 -10.94 29.35
C GLY A 643 -1.32 -12.17 29.89
N GLY A 644 -1.78 -13.37 29.51
CA GLY A 644 -1.25 -14.65 29.95
C GLY A 644 -2.33 -15.72 29.98
N ALA A 645 -2.39 -16.53 28.93
CA ALA A 645 -3.13 -17.78 28.81
C ALA A 645 -4.67 -17.74 28.96
N SER A 646 -5.34 -17.77 27.80
CA SER A 646 -6.70 -18.31 27.55
C SER A 646 -7.87 -17.30 27.48
N ALA A 647 -8.24 -16.97 26.23
CA ALA A 647 -9.45 -16.31 25.74
C ALA A 647 -9.69 -14.81 26.06
N VAL A 648 -10.41 -14.15 25.14
CA VAL A 648 -10.89 -12.76 25.25
C VAL A 648 -11.88 -12.66 26.40
N ASP A 649 -11.51 -11.96 27.46
CA ASP A 649 -12.31 -11.84 28.69
C ASP A 649 -13.52 -10.93 28.52
N THR A 650 -13.41 -9.89 27.70
CA THR A 650 -14.47 -8.88 27.51
C THR A 650 -14.33 -8.23 26.12
N ALA A 651 -15.43 -7.96 25.42
CA ALA A 651 -15.40 -7.22 24.16
C ALA A 651 -16.53 -6.18 24.07
N ILE A 652 -16.34 -5.15 23.27
CA ILE A 652 -17.34 -4.13 22.97
C ILE A 652 -17.58 -4.17 21.47
N ALA A 653 -18.83 -4.38 21.05
CA ALA A 653 -19.21 -4.29 19.65
C ALA A 653 -20.43 -3.40 19.47
N ARG A 654 -20.54 -2.81 18.29
CA ARG A 654 -21.83 -2.33 17.80
C ARG A 654 -22.61 -3.52 17.27
N THR A 655 -23.80 -3.77 17.77
CA THR A 655 -24.65 -4.91 17.34
C THR A 655 -25.76 -4.47 16.39
N ALA A 656 -26.15 -3.19 16.43
CA ALA A 656 -27.10 -2.56 15.52
C ALA A 656 -26.87 -1.04 15.45
N ALA A 657 -27.68 -0.34 14.65
CA ALA A 657 -27.71 1.13 14.67
C ALA A 657 -28.08 1.62 16.08
N SER A 658 -27.28 2.53 16.63
CA SER A 658 -27.45 3.07 17.99
C SER A 658 -27.36 2.04 19.14
N GLU A 659 -26.87 0.83 18.88
CA GLU A 659 -26.72 -0.22 19.90
C GLU A 659 -25.24 -0.57 20.12
N ILE A 660 -24.81 -0.57 21.38
CA ILE A 660 -23.49 -1.02 21.82
C ILE A 660 -23.69 -2.18 22.79
N THR A 661 -23.09 -3.33 22.49
CA THR A 661 -23.12 -4.54 23.32
C THR A 661 -21.76 -4.79 23.93
N PHE A 662 -21.76 -5.07 25.24
CA PHE A 662 -20.61 -5.56 25.99
C PHE A 662 -20.71 -7.09 26.10
N TYR A 663 -19.69 -7.80 25.63
CA TYR A 663 -19.50 -9.25 25.76
C TYR A 663 -18.52 -9.52 26.90
N GLY A 664 -18.71 -10.59 27.67
CA GLY A 664 -17.73 -11.07 28.64
C GLY A 664 -17.69 -12.60 28.68
N THR A 665 -16.54 -13.21 28.97
CA THR A 665 -16.44 -14.65 29.22
C THR A 665 -16.64 -14.93 30.70
N SER A 666 -17.81 -15.44 31.04
CA SER A 666 -17.86 -16.56 31.97
C SER A 666 -18.87 -17.58 31.46
N SER A 667 -18.47 -18.84 31.57
CA SER A 667 -19.28 -20.05 31.52
C SER A 667 -20.81 -19.84 31.46
N SER A 668 -21.42 -20.31 30.38
CA SER A 668 -22.82 -20.77 30.28
C SER A 668 -24.00 -19.83 30.56
N ASN A 669 -23.85 -18.63 31.14
CA ASN A 669 -24.99 -17.71 31.36
C ASN A 669 -24.63 -16.28 30.95
N LYS A 670 -25.03 -15.89 29.74
CA LYS A 670 -24.79 -14.55 29.16
C LYS A 670 -25.46 -13.46 30.00
N SER A 671 -24.71 -12.81 30.89
CA SER A 671 -25.13 -11.53 31.47
C SER A 671 -24.96 -10.44 30.42
N LYS A 672 -25.96 -10.30 29.54
CA LYS A 672 -26.13 -9.09 28.76
C LYS A 672 -26.35 -7.96 29.75
N VAL A 673 -25.50 -6.93 29.78
CA VAL A 673 -25.99 -5.61 30.21
C VAL A 673 -26.91 -5.13 29.09
N ALA A 674 -28.14 -5.63 29.12
CA ALA A 674 -29.17 -5.23 28.19
C ALA A 674 -29.73 -3.89 28.67
N VAL A 675 -29.27 -2.79 28.07
CA VAL A 675 -30.12 -1.61 27.98
C VAL A 675 -31.15 -1.91 26.88
N ALA A 676 -32.09 -2.82 27.16
CA ALA A 676 -33.10 -3.22 26.20
C ALA A 676 -34.18 -2.15 26.08
N GLU A 677 -34.56 -1.82 24.85
CA GLU A 677 -35.85 -1.18 24.54
C GLU A 677 -37.00 -1.91 25.25
N PRO A 678 -38.08 -1.21 25.66
CA PRO A 678 -39.01 -1.65 26.71
C PRO A 678 -39.83 -2.93 26.44
N THR A 679 -39.72 -3.55 25.26
CA THR A 679 -40.70 -4.51 24.75
C THR A 679 -40.19 -5.95 24.55
N SER A 680 -38.95 -6.28 24.92
CA SER A 680 -38.43 -7.65 24.70
C SER A 680 -38.90 -8.68 25.74
N SER A 681 -39.04 -9.94 25.32
CA SER A 681 -39.52 -11.09 26.11
C SER A 681 -38.73 -11.38 27.40
N SER A 682 -37.47 -10.96 27.47
CA SER A 682 -36.65 -10.98 28.70
C SER A 682 -37.24 -10.12 29.83
N HIS A 683 -37.99 -9.07 29.47
CA HIS A 683 -38.67 -8.22 30.43
C HIS A 683 -39.91 -8.90 31.01
N ALA A 684 -40.53 -9.86 30.34
CA ALA A 684 -41.66 -10.61 30.92
C ALA A 684 -41.21 -11.38 32.17
N THR A 685 -40.06 -12.05 32.11
CA THR A 685 -39.45 -12.75 33.27
C THR A 685 -38.97 -11.82 34.37
N THR A 686 -38.35 -10.67 34.02
CA THR A 686 -37.91 -9.68 35.02
C THR A 686 -39.09 -8.92 35.61
N LYS A 687 -40.17 -8.69 34.86
CA LYS A 687 -41.43 -8.14 35.34
C LYS A 687 -42.11 -9.14 36.27
N THR A 688 -42.17 -10.43 35.93
CA THR A 688 -42.64 -11.48 36.86
C THR A 688 -41.79 -11.52 38.13
N TYR A 689 -40.48 -11.32 38.01
CA TYR A 689 -39.56 -11.26 39.15
C TYR A 689 -39.74 -10.01 40.03
N VAL A 690 -39.87 -8.83 39.43
CA VAL A 690 -40.10 -7.55 40.13
C VAL A 690 -41.50 -7.49 40.72
N ASP A 691 -42.52 -7.97 40.00
CA ASP A 691 -43.90 -8.11 40.50
C ASP A 691 -43.95 -9.10 41.68
N SER A 692 -43.16 -10.19 41.65
CA SER A 692 -43.04 -11.14 42.76
C SER A 692 -42.28 -10.58 43.98
N ARG A 693 -41.38 -9.60 43.78
CA ARG A 693 -40.61 -8.96 44.85
C ARG A 693 -41.27 -7.71 45.44
N ASN A 694 -42.13 -7.02 44.68
CA ASN A 694 -42.88 -5.86 45.20
C ASN A 694 -44.04 -6.26 46.13
N HIS A 695 -44.35 -7.54 46.25
CA HIS A 695 -45.24 -8.09 47.27
C HIS A 695 -44.56 -9.29 47.96
N GLN A 696 -43.65 -9.03 48.91
CA GLN A 696 -43.12 -10.10 49.77
C GLN A 696 -44.27 -10.70 50.59
N LEU A 697 -44.82 -11.83 50.13
CA LEU A 697 -45.76 -12.63 50.89
C LEU A 697 -44.99 -13.34 52.01
N VAL A 698 -45.21 -12.92 53.27
CA VAL A 698 -44.71 -13.65 54.45
C VAL A 698 -45.39 -15.03 54.48
N ALA A 699 -44.67 -16.08 54.90
CA ALA A 699 -45.20 -17.44 54.92
C ALA A 699 -46.44 -17.58 55.84
N LYS A 700 -47.34 -18.51 55.51
CA LYS A 700 -48.52 -18.83 56.34
C LYS A 700 -48.06 -19.47 57.65
N GLU A 701 -48.53 -18.97 58.78
CA GLU A 701 -48.18 -19.46 60.11
C GLU A 701 -49.42 -20.03 60.82
N SER A 702 -49.30 -21.27 61.31
CA SER A 702 -50.35 -21.94 62.08
C SER A 702 -50.69 -21.16 63.36
N GLY A 703 -51.97 -21.05 63.66
CA GLY A 703 -52.50 -20.34 64.83
C GLY A 703 -52.65 -18.82 64.65
N GLN A 704 -52.16 -18.23 63.56
CA GLN A 704 -52.29 -16.79 63.30
C GLN A 704 -53.61 -16.43 62.61
N TYR A 705 -54.18 -15.27 62.97
CA TYR A 705 -55.39 -14.72 62.37
C TYR A 705 -55.05 -13.78 61.21
N TYR A 706 -55.73 -13.99 60.09
CA TYR A 706 -55.60 -13.22 58.87
C TYR A 706 -56.87 -12.41 58.62
N SER A 707 -56.69 -11.14 58.27
CA SER A 707 -57.75 -10.17 58.02
C SER A 707 -57.17 -8.96 57.27
N MET A 708 -58.04 -8.10 56.71
CA MET A 708 -57.65 -6.84 56.07
C MET A 708 -56.83 -5.93 57.03
N SER A 709 -55.69 -5.40 56.58
CA SER A 709 -54.71 -4.65 57.41
C SER A 709 -54.91 -3.12 57.38
N GLY A 710 -54.97 -2.45 58.55
CA GLY A 710 -54.98 -0.98 58.71
C GLY A 710 -55.84 -0.47 59.89
N LEU A 711 -56.17 0.83 59.91
CA LEU A 711 -56.71 1.54 61.09
C LEU A 711 -58.15 1.09 61.44
N THR A 712 -58.36 0.52 62.63
CA THR A 712 -59.67 0.03 63.10
C THR A 712 -60.37 1.02 64.03
N THR A 713 -61.67 1.25 63.84
CA THR A 713 -62.53 2.01 64.77
C THR A 713 -63.59 1.09 65.38
N SER A 714 -63.96 1.32 66.66
CA SER A 714 -65.08 0.64 67.31
C SER A 714 -66.33 1.49 67.15
N SER A 715 -67.36 1.00 66.45
CA SER A 715 -68.56 1.78 66.13
C SER A 715 -69.83 0.92 66.06
N THR A 716 -70.98 1.51 66.41
CA THR A 716 -72.32 0.96 66.17
C THR A 716 -72.73 1.03 64.69
N LEU A 717 -71.97 1.71 63.82
CA LEU A 717 -72.37 2.08 62.46
C LEU A 717 -71.71 1.26 61.33
N LEU A 718 -71.35 0.00 61.58
CA LEU A 718 -70.65 -0.86 60.61
C LEU A 718 -71.60 -1.55 59.61
N SER A 719 -72.70 -0.89 59.25
CA SER A 719 -73.74 -1.36 58.32
C SER A 719 -74.51 -2.63 58.72
N MET A 720 -74.16 -3.32 59.80
CA MET A 720 -74.85 -4.52 60.30
C MET A 720 -75.94 -4.20 61.35
N THR A 721 -76.94 -3.39 60.98
CA THR A 721 -77.92 -2.81 61.91
C THR A 721 -79.35 -3.35 61.80
N ALA A 722 -79.56 -4.42 61.02
CA ALA A 722 -80.87 -5.08 60.87
C ALA A 722 -80.68 -6.52 60.37
N SER A 723 -81.68 -7.39 60.61
CA SER A 723 -81.72 -8.74 60.06
C SER A 723 -81.71 -8.74 58.53
N GLY A 724 -80.98 -9.66 57.92
CA GLY A 724 -80.85 -9.78 56.46
C GLY A 724 -79.88 -8.79 55.81
N VAL A 725 -79.02 -8.12 56.60
CA VAL A 725 -77.92 -7.32 56.06
C VAL A 725 -76.65 -8.16 55.98
N LEU A 726 -76.12 -8.29 54.76
CA LEU A 726 -74.87 -8.99 54.44
C LEU A 726 -73.79 -7.95 54.12
N THR A 727 -72.67 -8.00 54.83
CA THR A 727 -71.48 -7.18 54.53
C THR A 727 -70.27 -8.07 54.34
N SER A 728 -69.41 -7.76 53.37
CA SER A 728 -68.16 -8.49 53.14
C SER A 728 -66.96 -7.59 52.95
N ILE A 729 -65.79 -8.11 53.32
CA ILE A 729 -64.50 -7.47 53.15
C ILE A 729 -63.53 -8.38 52.41
N PRO A 730 -62.61 -7.83 51.60
CA PRO A 730 -61.57 -8.61 50.96
C PRO A 730 -60.46 -8.92 51.97
N VAL A 731 -60.03 -10.18 51.99
CA VAL A 731 -58.91 -10.66 52.78
C VAL A 731 -58.00 -11.46 51.87
N PHE A 732 -56.72 -11.10 51.85
CA PHE A 732 -55.71 -11.89 51.17
C PHE A 732 -55.42 -13.14 52.00
N LEU A 733 -55.68 -14.32 51.45
CA LEU A 733 -55.46 -15.62 52.09
C LEU A 733 -54.52 -16.45 51.24
N GLN A 734 -53.61 -17.17 51.90
CA GLN A 734 -52.74 -18.14 51.26
C GLN A 734 -53.44 -19.49 51.16
N ALA A 735 -53.07 -20.29 50.16
CA ALA A 735 -53.65 -21.61 49.98
C ALA A 735 -53.51 -22.51 51.24
N GLY A 736 -54.51 -23.35 51.47
CA GLY A 736 -54.56 -24.35 52.54
C GLY A 736 -55.63 -24.09 53.60
N SER A 737 -55.51 -24.75 54.75
CA SER A 737 -56.59 -24.89 55.73
C SER A 737 -56.64 -23.80 56.80
N TYR A 738 -57.86 -23.50 57.25
CA TYR A 738 -58.21 -22.52 58.27
C TYR A 738 -59.31 -23.10 59.19
N ASP A 739 -59.17 -22.93 60.51
CA ASP A 739 -60.05 -23.60 61.50
C ASP A 739 -60.94 -22.68 62.34
N ARG A 740 -60.76 -21.37 62.25
CA ARG A 740 -61.60 -20.40 62.96
C ARG A 740 -62.06 -19.29 62.03
N ILE A 741 -63.30 -18.86 62.20
CA ILE A 741 -63.76 -17.52 61.80
C ILE A 741 -64.05 -16.70 63.05
N ALA A 742 -63.78 -15.40 63.00
CA ALA A 742 -63.92 -14.55 64.16
C ALA A 742 -64.28 -13.11 63.84
N VAL A 743 -64.87 -12.46 64.84
CA VAL A 743 -65.17 -11.03 64.89
C VAL A 743 -64.86 -10.52 66.29
N VAL A 744 -64.40 -9.27 66.42
CA VAL A 744 -64.13 -8.68 67.73
C VAL A 744 -65.27 -7.73 68.09
N THR A 745 -65.99 -8.05 69.15
CA THR A 745 -67.08 -7.22 69.69
C THR A 745 -66.59 -6.41 70.90
N THR A 746 -67.02 -5.16 71.02
CA THR A 746 -66.63 -4.24 72.10
C THR A 746 -67.79 -3.96 73.07
N VAL A 747 -69.03 -4.15 72.62
CA VAL A 747 -70.24 -4.08 73.45
C VAL A 747 -71.20 -5.16 72.94
N ALA A 748 -71.62 -6.03 73.85
CA ALA A 748 -72.56 -7.12 73.57
C ALA A 748 -73.96 -6.56 73.29
N ALA A 749 -74.67 -7.17 72.34
CA ALA A 749 -76.09 -6.90 72.11
C ALA A 749 -76.76 -8.09 71.43
N ASP A 750 -78.09 -8.19 71.55
CA ASP A 750 -78.90 -9.27 70.98
C ASP A 750 -78.92 -9.24 69.44
N SER A 751 -77.90 -9.87 68.84
CA SER A 751 -77.79 -10.14 67.42
C SER A 751 -76.95 -11.40 67.18
N THR A 752 -77.33 -12.22 66.20
CA THR A 752 -76.56 -13.41 65.79
C THR A 752 -76.06 -13.20 64.38
N TRP A 753 -74.76 -13.33 64.16
CA TRP A 753 -74.13 -13.10 62.86
C TRP A 753 -73.68 -14.43 62.27
N ARG A 754 -74.12 -14.72 61.05
CA ARG A 754 -73.69 -15.87 60.26
C ARG A 754 -72.57 -15.46 59.32
N PHE A 755 -71.56 -16.31 59.18
CA PHE A 755 -70.40 -15.99 58.35
C PHE A 755 -70.29 -16.90 57.16
N GLY A 756 -69.71 -16.40 56.07
CA GLY A 756 -69.38 -17.19 54.91
C GLY A 756 -68.17 -16.66 54.17
N VAL A 757 -67.59 -17.50 53.32
CA VAL A 757 -66.43 -17.14 52.49
C VAL A 757 -66.75 -17.35 51.02
N TYR A 758 -66.45 -16.35 50.20
CA TYR A 758 -66.63 -16.37 48.76
C TYR A 758 -65.29 -16.09 48.06
N PRO A 759 -65.05 -16.62 46.85
CA PRO A 759 -63.88 -16.24 46.07
C PRO A 759 -64.06 -14.82 45.51
N SER A 760 -62.95 -14.23 45.05
CA SER A 760 -62.97 -13.02 44.23
C SER A 760 -63.09 -13.42 42.75
N ASP A 761 -63.98 -12.77 42.01
CA ASP A 761 -64.10 -12.97 40.56
C ASP A 761 -62.80 -12.55 39.86
N THR A 762 -62.28 -13.38 38.95
CA THR A 762 -60.97 -13.13 38.31
C THR A 762 -60.98 -11.91 37.39
N SER A 763 -62.15 -11.46 36.92
CA SER A 763 -62.27 -10.34 35.98
C SER A 763 -62.59 -9.03 36.70
N SER A 764 -63.46 -9.08 37.70
CA SER A 764 -63.98 -7.89 38.40
C SER A 764 -63.38 -7.67 39.79
N GLY A 765 -62.74 -8.68 40.39
CA GLY A 765 -62.10 -8.59 41.70
C GLY A 765 -63.07 -8.61 42.91
N ILE A 766 -64.38 -8.72 42.68
CA ILE A 766 -65.44 -8.64 43.72
C ILE A 766 -66.16 -10.00 43.89
N PRO A 767 -66.95 -10.21 44.97
CA PRO A 767 -67.59 -11.49 45.24
C PRO A 767 -68.94 -11.66 44.53
N ASP A 768 -69.50 -10.60 43.95
CA ASP A 768 -70.82 -10.59 43.33
C ASP A 768 -70.99 -11.72 42.30
N GLY A 769 -72.01 -12.56 42.49
CA GLY A 769 -72.28 -13.70 41.62
C GLY A 769 -71.38 -14.93 41.86
N GLN A 770 -70.43 -14.85 42.79
CA GLN A 770 -69.55 -15.98 43.12
C GLN A 770 -70.22 -16.99 44.05
N THR A 771 -69.93 -18.28 43.83
CA THR A 771 -70.47 -19.38 44.65
C THR A 771 -69.80 -19.43 46.03
N LEU A 772 -70.60 -19.70 47.06
CA LEU A 772 -70.15 -19.86 48.43
C LEU A 772 -69.13 -21.01 48.56
N ILE A 773 -68.00 -20.74 49.22
CA ILE A 773 -66.99 -21.76 49.53
C ILE A 773 -67.40 -22.52 50.80
N LEU A 774 -67.80 -21.79 51.84
CA LEU A 774 -68.22 -22.37 53.11
C LEU A 774 -69.20 -21.45 53.84
N ASP A 775 -70.33 -22.01 54.30
CA ASP A 775 -71.12 -21.42 55.38
C ASP A 775 -70.40 -21.76 56.69
N CYS A 776 -69.83 -20.74 57.32
CA CYS A 776 -69.01 -20.87 58.52
C CYS A 776 -69.85 -20.94 59.81
N GLY A 777 -71.18 -20.97 59.69
CA GLY A 777 -72.09 -20.98 60.83
C GLY A 777 -72.20 -19.61 61.51
N THR A 778 -72.72 -19.62 62.73
CA THR A 778 -73.12 -18.40 63.46
C THR A 778 -72.24 -18.11 64.67
N ILE A 779 -72.06 -16.83 64.96
CA ILE A 779 -71.53 -16.31 66.23
C ILE A 779 -72.63 -15.48 66.89
N ASP A 780 -72.90 -15.75 68.16
CA ASP A 780 -73.80 -14.95 68.99
C ASP A 780 -73.09 -13.69 69.50
N MET A 781 -73.63 -12.52 69.17
CA MET A 781 -73.04 -11.23 69.53
C MET A 781 -73.53 -10.72 70.89
N ASN A 782 -74.44 -11.42 71.57
CA ASN A 782 -74.81 -11.16 72.97
C ASN A 782 -73.90 -11.92 73.94
N GLN A 783 -72.61 -11.96 73.63
CA GLN A 783 -71.59 -12.60 74.45
C GLN A 783 -70.62 -11.53 74.96
N THR A 784 -69.88 -11.83 76.04
CA THR A 784 -68.94 -10.86 76.64
C THR A 784 -67.99 -10.28 75.59
N ALA A 785 -67.77 -8.96 75.66
CA ALA A 785 -66.91 -8.24 74.72
C ALA A 785 -65.51 -8.85 74.60
N GLY A 786 -65.07 -9.07 73.36
CA GLY A 786 -63.84 -9.76 73.02
C GLY A 786 -63.86 -10.35 71.61
N MET A 787 -62.85 -11.18 71.29
CA MET A 787 -62.79 -11.90 70.02
C MET A 787 -63.69 -13.14 70.10
N LEU A 788 -64.85 -13.04 69.49
CA LEU A 788 -65.81 -14.14 69.38
C LEU A 788 -65.45 -14.99 68.16
N THR A 789 -65.49 -16.32 68.29
CA THR A 789 -65.05 -17.24 67.23
C THR A 789 -66.01 -18.40 67.03
N ALA A 790 -66.08 -18.91 65.81
CA ALA A 790 -66.69 -20.19 65.48
C ALA A 790 -65.63 -21.14 64.89
N THR A 791 -65.74 -22.43 65.20
CA THR A 791 -64.90 -23.47 64.59
C THR A 791 -65.40 -23.76 63.19
N ILE A 792 -64.49 -23.76 62.21
CA ILE A 792 -64.79 -24.00 60.80
C ILE A 792 -63.83 -25.06 60.23
N SER A 793 -64.10 -25.52 59.01
CA SER A 793 -63.17 -26.36 58.24
C SER A 793 -63.02 -25.78 56.83
N LEU A 794 -62.41 -24.60 56.76
CA LEU A 794 -62.23 -23.86 55.51
C LEU A 794 -60.94 -24.29 54.81
N THR A 795 -61.04 -24.56 53.51
CA THR A 795 -59.87 -24.80 52.64
C THR A 795 -59.83 -23.78 51.53
N ILE A 796 -58.72 -23.04 51.46
CA ILE A 796 -58.46 -22.04 50.42
C ILE A 796 -57.67 -22.69 49.28
N PRO A 797 -58.21 -22.78 48.05
CA PRO A 797 -57.61 -23.57 46.97
C PRO A 797 -56.37 -22.92 46.37
N SER A 798 -56.34 -21.59 46.27
CA SER A 798 -55.22 -20.83 45.72
C SER A 798 -54.97 -19.57 46.53
N THR A 799 -53.70 -19.17 46.63
CA THR A 799 -53.33 -17.92 47.29
C THR A 799 -53.91 -16.74 46.51
N GLY A 800 -54.69 -15.88 47.17
CA GLY A 800 -55.38 -14.77 46.52
C GLY A 800 -56.30 -14.00 47.45
N ILE A 801 -57.11 -13.10 46.89
CA ILE A 801 -58.12 -12.34 47.63
C ILE A 801 -59.41 -13.16 47.71
N TYR A 802 -59.92 -13.31 48.92
CA TYR A 802 -61.22 -13.93 49.23
C TYR A 802 -62.08 -12.94 49.99
N TRP A 803 -63.39 -13.06 49.84
CA TRP A 803 -64.35 -12.17 50.48
C TRP A 803 -64.99 -12.88 51.66
N ILE A 804 -64.65 -12.41 52.85
CA ILE A 804 -65.26 -12.89 54.09
C ILE A 804 -66.49 -12.05 54.34
N ALA A 805 -67.63 -12.71 54.49
CA ALA A 805 -68.92 -12.07 54.62
C ALA A 805 -69.57 -12.40 55.97
N GLY A 806 -70.24 -11.41 56.56
CA GLY A 806 -71.09 -11.55 57.73
C GLY A 806 -72.52 -11.15 57.37
N LEU A 807 -73.48 -12.03 57.64
CA LEU A 807 -74.92 -11.83 57.53
C LEU A 807 -75.50 -11.67 58.93
N VAL A 808 -76.29 -10.63 59.15
CA VAL A 808 -77.10 -10.53 60.38
C VAL A 808 -78.24 -11.54 60.26
N ASP A 809 -78.10 -12.69 60.94
CA ASP A 809 -79.03 -13.83 60.87
C ASP A 809 -80.24 -13.63 61.77
N SER A 810 -80.02 -13.01 62.94
CA SER A 810 -81.05 -12.58 63.89
C SER A 810 -80.66 -11.25 64.54
N TYR A 811 -81.65 -10.42 64.86
CA TYR A 811 -81.42 -9.05 65.32
C TYR A 811 -82.58 -8.49 66.15
N THR A 812 -82.29 -8.03 67.36
CA THR A 812 -83.17 -7.14 68.15
C THR A 812 -82.43 -5.92 68.69
N ALA A 813 -81.09 -5.93 68.75
CA ALA A 813 -80.26 -4.76 69.09
C ALA A 813 -78.90 -4.78 68.36
N THR A 814 -78.29 -3.60 68.13
CA THR A 814 -76.99 -3.48 67.43
C THR A 814 -75.81 -3.67 68.39
N PRO A 815 -74.95 -4.69 68.19
CA PRO A 815 -73.68 -4.79 68.91
C PRO A 815 -72.65 -3.80 68.33
N THR A 816 -71.62 -3.45 69.09
CA THR A 816 -70.46 -2.73 68.52
C THR A 816 -69.35 -3.71 68.21
N ALA A 817 -68.82 -3.66 66.99
CA ALA A 817 -67.67 -4.47 66.59
C ALA A 817 -66.50 -3.57 66.20
N HIS A 818 -65.29 -4.13 66.22
CA HIS A 818 -64.16 -3.52 65.53
C HIS A 818 -64.37 -3.64 64.02
N GLY A 819 -64.28 -2.51 63.34
CA GLY A 819 -64.46 -2.47 61.91
C GLY A 819 -63.64 -1.41 61.25
N TRP A 820 -63.88 -1.34 59.96
CA TRP A 820 -63.30 -0.37 59.06
C TRP A 820 -64.34 0.68 58.74
N THR A 821 -63.93 1.95 58.81
CA THR A 821 -64.76 3.09 58.43
C THR A 821 -63.91 4.06 57.62
N SER A 822 -64.34 4.42 56.42
CA SER A 822 -63.69 5.49 55.64
C SER A 822 -64.16 6.86 56.10
N THR A 823 -63.29 7.63 56.77
CA THR A 823 -63.54 9.00 57.24
C THR A 823 -62.60 9.97 56.52
N SER A 824 -63.06 11.18 56.20
CA SER A 824 -62.27 12.19 55.52
C SER A 824 -61.04 12.61 56.35
N GLY A 825 -59.84 12.54 55.76
CA GLY A 825 -58.63 13.14 56.31
C GLY A 825 -57.70 12.22 57.12
N THR A 826 -57.80 10.89 57.00
CA THR A 826 -56.87 9.96 57.66
C THR A 826 -56.31 8.95 56.66
N ALA A 827 -55.03 8.59 56.74
CA ALA A 827 -54.39 7.64 55.83
C ALA A 827 -55.03 6.25 55.98
N GLN A 828 -55.65 5.76 54.89
CA GLN A 828 -56.33 4.45 54.86
C GLN A 828 -55.60 3.53 53.89
N THR A 829 -55.52 2.24 54.19
CA THR A 829 -54.96 1.24 53.28
C THR A 829 -55.96 1.01 52.13
N PRO A 830 -55.71 1.50 50.91
CA PRO A 830 -56.70 1.44 49.85
C PRO A 830 -56.80 0.00 49.30
N LEU A 831 -58.02 -0.47 49.02
CA LEU A 831 -58.21 -1.59 48.12
C LEU A 831 -57.82 -1.10 46.71
N LEU A 832 -56.73 -1.64 46.16
CA LEU A 832 -56.20 -1.19 44.87
C LEU A 832 -57.26 -1.34 43.77
N GLY A 833 -57.62 -0.24 43.11
CA GLY A 833 -58.62 -0.20 42.06
C GLY A 833 -60.09 -0.12 42.53
N ALA A 834 -60.36 -0.04 43.82
CA ALA A 834 -61.71 0.17 44.34
C ALA A 834 -62.22 1.58 44.03
N PRO A 835 -63.53 1.76 43.75
CA PRO A 835 -64.08 3.07 43.49
C PRO A 835 -64.04 3.95 44.75
N VAL A 836 -63.80 5.24 44.53
CA VAL A 836 -63.99 6.29 45.54
C VAL A 836 -65.41 6.85 45.38
N GLY A 837 -66.01 7.35 46.47
CA GLY A 837 -67.38 7.85 46.45
C GLY A 837 -67.61 8.93 45.38
N ASN A 838 -68.82 8.97 44.80
CA ASN A 838 -69.15 9.84 43.65
C ASN A 838 -70.00 11.08 44.03
N SER A 839 -70.18 11.35 45.32
CA SER A 839 -70.93 12.52 45.82
C SER A 839 -70.07 13.39 46.72
N ALA A 840 -70.36 14.69 46.83
CA ALA A 840 -69.55 15.63 47.62
C ALA A 840 -69.37 15.22 49.10
N ALA A 841 -70.30 14.43 49.67
CA ALA A 841 -70.21 13.89 51.03
C ALA A 841 -69.36 12.60 51.17
N THR A 842 -69.04 11.96 50.04
CA THR A 842 -68.32 10.66 49.98
C THR A 842 -67.08 10.67 49.07
N ALA A 843 -66.80 11.78 48.38
CA ALA A 843 -65.72 11.92 47.39
C ALA A 843 -64.31 11.68 47.95
N ALA A 844 -64.13 11.82 49.27
CA ALA A 844 -62.87 11.54 49.97
C ALA A 844 -62.88 10.20 50.74
N ARG A 845 -63.90 9.36 50.52
CA ARG A 845 -64.06 8.07 51.21
C ARG A 845 -63.73 6.92 50.25
N HIS A 846 -62.90 5.99 50.70
CA HIS A 846 -62.53 4.80 49.93
C HIS A 846 -63.54 3.67 50.21
N ALA A 847 -63.96 2.96 49.16
CA ALA A 847 -64.76 1.75 49.35
C ALA A 847 -63.91 0.63 49.96
N ILE A 848 -64.47 -0.07 50.96
CA ILE A 848 -63.74 -1.06 51.78
C ILE A 848 -64.39 -2.45 51.75
N GLY A 849 -65.59 -2.57 51.19
CA GLY A 849 -66.36 -3.80 51.23
C GLY A 849 -67.60 -3.77 50.34
N ARG A 850 -68.34 -4.87 50.30
CA ARG A 850 -69.60 -4.99 49.57
C ARG A 850 -70.76 -5.26 50.53
N THR A 851 -71.87 -4.57 50.35
CA THR A 851 -73.06 -4.72 51.21
C THR A 851 -74.31 -5.01 50.38
N ALA A 852 -75.10 -5.98 50.83
CA ALA A 852 -76.43 -6.29 50.33
C ALA A 852 -77.44 -6.31 51.49
N THR A 853 -78.66 -5.84 51.24
CA THR A 853 -79.75 -5.81 52.23
C THR A 853 -80.92 -6.66 51.74
N GLY A 854 -81.75 -7.15 52.68
CA GLY A 854 -82.87 -8.04 52.35
C GLY A 854 -82.44 -9.46 52.00
N VAL A 855 -81.23 -9.87 52.39
CA VAL A 855 -80.72 -11.23 52.22
C VAL A 855 -81.46 -12.18 53.16
N THR A 856 -81.93 -13.31 52.65
CA THR A 856 -82.64 -14.33 53.46
C THR A 856 -81.74 -14.88 54.56
N THR A 857 -82.26 -14.95 55.79
CA THR A 857 -81.56 -15.49 56.96
C THR A 857 -81.80 -16.99 57.14
N GLY A 858 -81.02 -17.64 58.00
CA GLY A 858 -81.03 -19.08 58.29
C GLY A 858 -79.91 -19.87 57.61
N SER A 859 -79.31 -19.32 56.54
CA SER A 859 -78.18 -19.91 55.81
C SER A 859 -77.42 -18.83 55.04
N MET A 860 -76.11 -19.03 54.81
CA MET A 860 -75.38 -18.17 53.88
C MET A 860 -75.89 -18.34 52.44
N PRO A 861 -76.01 -17.26 51.65
CA PRO A 861 -76.41 -17.35 50.25
C PRO A 861 -75.46 -18.27 49.48
N THR A 862 -76.01 -19.24 48.74
CA THR A 862 -75.21 -20.16 47.90
C THR A 862 -74.43 -19.43 46.81
N THR A 863 -74.90 -18.25 46.42
CA THR A 863 -74.21 -17.30 45.54
C THR A 863 -74.26 -15.91 46.16
N TYR A 864 -73.15 -15.18 46.15
CA TYR A 864 -73.12 -13.82 46.68
C TYR A 864 -74.07 -12.92 45.86
N PRO A 865 -74.89 -12.06 46.49
CA PRO A 865 -75.84 -11.20 45.78
C PRO A 865 -75.18 -10.34 44.70
N THR A 866 -75.74 -10.37 43.48
CA THR A 866 -75.24 -9.58 42.33
C THR A 866 -75.65 -8.11 42.38
N SER A 867 -76.57 -7.75 43.26
CA SER A 867 -77.06 -6.38 43.49
C SER A 867 -76.38 -5.68 44.67
N SER A 868 -75.23 -6.20 45.13
CA SER A 868 -74.54 -5.57 46.26
C SER A 868 -73.94 -4.21 45.85
N SER A 869 -73.71 -3.35 46.84
CA SER A 869 -73.15 -2.01 46.64
C SER A 869 -71.88 -1.83 47.43
N TRP A 870 -71.02 -0.90 46.99
CA TRP A 870 -69.80 -0.57 47.74
C TRP A 870 -70.14 0.09 49.06
N THR A 871 -69.57 -0.42 50.14
CA THR A 871 -69.69 0.17 51.47
C THR A 871 -68.40 0.86 51.91
N HIS A 872 -68.61 1.87 52.73
CA HIS A 872 -67.62 2.75 53.35
C HIS A 872 -67.44 2.41 54.84
N SER A 873 -68.28 1.52 55.38
CA SER A 873 -68.13 0.93 56.72
C SER A 873 -68.49 -0.56 56.70
N ALA A 874 -67.66 -1.39 57.36
CA ALA A 874 -67.90 -2.83 57.48
C ALA A 874 -67.14 -3.38 58.69
N PRO A 875 -67.64 -4.42 59.39
CA PRO A 875 -66.89 -5.03 60.47
C PRO A 875 -65.68 -5.78 59.92
N ARG A 876 -64.67 -5.91 60.79
CA ARG A 876 -63.47 -6.63 60.45
C ARG A 876 -63.65 -8.10 60.82
N TYR A 877 -63.53 -8.96 59.81
CA TYR A 877 -63.61 -10.41 59.97
C TYR A 877 -62.24 -11.05 59.87
N PHE A 878 -62.04 -12.11 60.63
CA PHE A 878 -60.76 -12.80 60.74
C PHE A 878 -60.94 -14.29 60.48
N VAL A 879 -59.95 -14.90 59.85
CA VAL A 879 -59.82 -16.36 59.77
C VAL A 879 -58.47 -16.82 60.29
N ARG A 880 -58.43 -17.94 61.01
CA ARG A 880 -57.18 -18.47 61.59
C ARG A 880 -56.61 -19.61 60.77
N ALA A 881 -55.34 -19.54 60.41
CA ALA A 881 -54.67 -20.62 59.71
C ALA A 881 -54.36 -21.79 60.65
N THR A 882 -54.42 -23.01 60.12
CA THR A 882 -53.99 -24.25 60.80
C THR A 882 -52.66 -24.75 60.30
#